data_AF-A0A835GCK8-F1
#
_entry.id   AF-A0A835GCK8-F1
#
_cell.length_a   1.000
_cell.length_b   1.000
_cell.length_c   1.000
_cell.angle_alpha   90.00
_cell.angle_beta   90.00
_cell.angle_gamma   90.00
#
_symmetry.space_group_name_H-M   'P 1'
#
loop_
_entity.id
_entity.type
_entity.pdbx_description
1 polymer ?
#
loop_
_entity_poly.entity_id
_entity_poly.type
_entity_poly.pdbx_seq_one_letter_code
_entity_poly.pdbx_strand_id
1 'polypeptide(L)'
;MDLLDIANDTQYNRRHNESTTGGDFGIHCRRKYEIAVQGVPYSNMRTVLVLAAFLAAAVALPTEIPEPGCTIRINGDLGQPQPVYLRGGNRYMAADGNSGQVRLNTGEQVVIACTGSGRTILHPNIAASRDVATATCVNNNLVSGSGWLNGNGAFGQLTCSAHAFHEAQATSTRCWNNNIVIRVGFIVNNVFYPLYWSCFDQNRLEVIYVWYDQTPENAVHQTGVDRPSWLAGSFFPGVAVNTMYTQVNQKAVVTQYVGAALADKYITSHQFMARGHLAAKSDYVFATGQRATFYFINAAPQWQPFNAGNWNWLEQNLRARIGAAGYNTVIYTGTFGISQLRDQNNRLVDIYLVPERNQIPVPLYYYKVVYDAGRRLGTAFVSINNPHYSESECKASEKMRTVLVLAAVLAAVTALPTEIPEPGQLALVLGEEDFEDYLDAWLELEQSKSANASIEAGPRSGCTFRINGDLGQPQPVYLRGNRYLAANGNSGQIRLNTGEQVVIACTGSGRSIRHPNIAATRDVATATCVSNNLVSGAGWLNGNGAFGQLTCSAHAHHEAQGTSTRCWNNNMVIRVGFIVNNVFHPLYWSCFNQNRMEVLYVWYDQTPANAVHQSGVDRPSWLAGSFFPGVAVNTMYTQANQKTVVTRYVGATLADRYITSHQFMARGHLAAKSDYVFATGQRATFYFINAAPQWQPFNAGNWNWLEQNLRARIGAAGYNTVIYTGTFGVTQLRDQNNRFVDIYLVPERNQIPVPLYFYKVVYDSSRRIGTAFVSINNPYYTLAECRARQFCTDRCRNNSAFNWLRWQPDRIDLGYSFCCTSEASSKMRTVLVLVAAVAAVTALPTEIPEPAQLALVLGEEEFEDYLDAWLELEQNRAANYSNVEAGPRSGCTFRVNGDLGQPQPVYIRGNRFMAPNGNTGQIRLNTGEQVVIACTGSGRAIRHPNIAASRNVATATCVSNNLVSGAGWLNGNGAFWSAYIWKLLSGVAVNTMYTQNNQRTVVTRYVGANLANRYITNHQFMSRGHLAAKSDYVFATGQRATFYFINAAPQWQPFNAGNWNSLEQNLRARIGAAGYNTVIYTGTFGVTQLRDQNNRFVDIYLVPERNQIPVPLYFYKVAYDASRRLGTAFISINNPYYTLAECRARQFCTDRCRNNSAFNWLRWQPDRIDIGYSFCCTVDDFRRTIPHLPSFSTNGLLT
;
A
#
# COMPACT_ATOMS: atom_id res chain seq x y z
N MET A 1 10.84 19.39 -21.62
CA MET A 1 10.20 20.47 -22.41
C MET A 1 10.69 20.31 -23.84
N ASP A 2 9.85 20.70 -24.80
CA ASP A 2 9.90 20.45 -26.26
C ASP A 2 9.15 19.19 -26.71
N LEU A 3 7.81 19.28 -26.69
CA LEU A 3 6.85 18.64 -27.62
C LEU A 3 5.41 18.81 -27.11
N LEU A 4 4.94 20.05 -26.97
CA LEU A 4 3.50 20.33 -26.92
C LEU A 4 3.27 21.67 -27.62
N ASP A 5 2.92 21.60 -28.89
CA ASP A 5 2.21 22.67 -29.57
C ASP A 5 1.18 22.07 -30.52
N ILE A 6 0.00 22.71 -30.56
CA ILE A 6 -1.20 22.42 -31.37
C ILE A 6 -2.08 21.28 -30.80
N ALA A 7 -3.35 21.46 -30.42
CA ALA A 7 -4.33 22.52 -30.59
C ALA A 7 -5.41 22.46 -29.48
N ASN A 8 -5.95 23.61 -29.10
CA ASN A 8 -7.39 23.77 -28.95
C ASN A 8 -7.69 25.27 -28.91
N ASP A 9 -7.82 25.84 -30.10
CA ASP A 9 -8.58 27.08 -30.29
C ASP A 9 -9.93 26.70 -30.88
N THR A 10 -10.98 26.84 -30.07
CA THR A 10 -12.29 27.42 -30.44
C THR A 10 -13.34 27.02 -29.42
N GLN A 11 -13.82 27.98 -28.64
CA GLN A 11 -15.27 28.09 -28.44
C GLN A 11 -15.69 29.56 -28.25
N TYR A 12 -16.59 29.94 -29.13
CA TYR A 12 -17.06 31.28 -29.44
C TYR A 12 -18.23 31.66 -28.55
N ASN A 13 -18.28 32.90 -28.04
CA ASN A 13 -19.54 33.65 -27.94
C ASN A 13 -19.30 35.16 -27.76
N ARG A 14 -19.67 35.90 -28.83
CA ARG A 14 -20.52 37.13 -28.89
C ARG A 14 -20.15 38.31 -27.96
N ARG A 15 -20.04 39.57 -28.40
CA ARG A 15 -20.71 40.32 -29.49
C ARG A 15 -20.00 41.69 -29.68
N HIS A 16 -20.26 42.33 -30.82
CA HIS A 16 -19.88 43.70 -31.19
C HIS A 16 -19.92 44.75 -30.07
N ASN A 17 -18.95 45.69 -30.11
CA ASN A 17 -19.13 47.06 -29.62
C ASN A 17 -19.35 48.00 -30.82
N GLU A 18 -20.41 48.81 -30.74
CA GLU A 18 -20.48 50.13 -31.36
C GLU A 18 -19.67 51.15 -30.53
N SER A 19 -19.15 52.13 -31.26
CA SER A 19 -18.99 53.54 -30.89
C SER A 19 -18.09 53.97 -29.71
N THR A 20 -16.99 54.61 -30.11
CA THR A 20 -16.55 55.98 -29.74
C THR A 20 -16.13 56.37 -28.31
N THR A 21 -15.06 57.17 -28.33
CA THR A 21 -14.64 58.25 -27.41
C THR A 21 -14.01 57.89 -26.07
N GLY A 22 -12.84 58.50 -25.84
CA GLY A 22 -12.49 59.04 -24.52
C GLY A 22 -11.17 58.58 -23.93
N GLY A 23 -10.08 59.25 -24.34
CA GLY A 23 -9.16 59.91 -23.42
C GLY A 23 -8.42 59.06 -22.38
N ASP A 24 -7.15 58.79 -22.69
CA ASP A 24 -5.97 59.12 -21.89
C ASP A 24 -6.09 59.11 -20.36
N PHE A 25 -5.24 58.31 -19.70
CA PHE A 25 -4.11 58.84 -18.93
C PHE A 25 -3.14 57.70 -18.60
N GLY A 26 -2.02 57.68 -19.34
CA GLY A 26 -0.80 57.03 -18.90
C GLY A 26 -0.03 57.91 -17.93
N ILE A 27 0.66 57.27 -17.00
CA ILE A 27 1.96 57.70 -16.44
C ILE A 27 2.84 56.45 -16.58
N HIS A 28 3.52 56.17 -17.70
CA HIS A 28 4.76 56.76 -18.20
C HIS A 28 5.90 56.82 -17.16
N CYS A 29 6.74 55.79 -17.17
CA CYS A 29 8.17 55.99 -17.37
C CYS A 29 8.57 55.22 -18.63
N ARG A 30 8.70 55.91 -19.76
CA ARG A 30 9.45 55.39 -20.89
C ARG A 30 10.61 56.33 -21.14
N ARG A 31 11.70 55.71 -21.59
CA ARG A 31 12.94 56.25 -22.15
C ARG A 31 14.08 56.32 -21.13
N LYS A 32 15.31 56.00 -21.51
CA LYS A 32 15.92 55.54 -22.78
C LYS A 32 17.41 55.49 -22.43
N TYR A 33 18.21 54.78 -23.22
CA TYR A 33 19.25 55.49 -23.97
C TYR A 33 19.31 54.89 -25.37
N GLU A 34 19.50 55.78 -26.35
CA GLU A 34 19.66 55.45 -27.76
C GLU A 34 20.95 54.65 -28.00
N ILE A 35 20.97 53.89 -29.09
CA ILE A 35 22.21 53.45 -29.71
C ILE A 35 22.82 54.69 -30.37
N ALA A 36 23.95 55.18 -29.86
CA ALA A 36 24.80 56.11 -30.61
C ALA A 36 26.28 55.93 -30.22
N VAL A 37 27.10 55.84 -31.26
CA VAL A 37 28.53 55.54 -31.30
C VAL A 37 29.36 56.65 -30.65
N GLN A 38 30.36 56.31 -29.81
CA GLN A 38 31.73 56.87 -29.78
C GLN A 38 32.46 56.52 -28.46
N GLY A 39 33.81 56.42 -28.53
CA GLY A 39 34.76 56.01 -27.47
C GLY A 39 34.70 56.87 -26.20
N VAL A 40 35.51 56.65 -25.16
CA VAL A 40 36.98 56.68 -25.02
C VAL A 40 37.24 56.21 -23.54
N PRO A 41 38.44 55.91 -22.97
CA PRO A 41 39.78 55.70 -23.51
C PRO A 41 40.52 54.42 -23.02
N TYR A 42 41.64 54.16 -23.71
CA TYR A 42 42.94 53.66 -23.23
C TYR A 42 42.94 52.40 -22.35
N SER A 43 43.53 51.27 -22.74
CA SER A 43 44.76 51.12 -23.52
C SER A 43 44.71 49.76 -24.21
N ASN A 44 44.80 49.73 -25.53
CA ASN A 44 46.07 49.52 -26.23
C ASN A 44 46.82 48.27 -25.77
N MET A 45 47.15 47.45 -26.79
CA MET A 45 48.30 46.55 -26.83
C MET A 45 48.17 45.34 -25.90
N ARG A 46 48.44 44.11 -26.32
CA ARG A 46 49.25 43.56 -27.39
C ARG A 46 48.77 42.10 -27.50
N THR A 47 48.64 41.49 -28.69
CA THR A 47 49.75 40.69 -29.27
C THR A 47 50.12 39.58 -28.24
N VAL A 48 50.02 38.28 -28.51
CA VAL A 48 50.38 37.62 -29.76
C VAL A 48 50.33 36.09 -29.62
N LEU A 49 50.48 35.41 -30.76
CA LEU A 49 50.96 34.04 -30.99
C LEU A 49 50.03 32.89 -30.53
N VAL A 50 49.39 32.21 -31.49
CA VAL A 50 49.92 31.14 -32.37
C VAL A 50 49.57 29.77 -31.77
N LEU A 51 48.67 29.09 -32.46
CA LEU A 51 48.74 27.68 -32.88
C LEU A 51 47.47 27.44 -33.69
N ALA A 52 47.56 27.62 -35.01
CA ALA A 52 47.80 26.56 -36.00
C ALA A 52 46.45 25.99 -36.48
N ALA A 53 45.96 26.48 -37.62
CA ALA A 53 46.25 25.88 -38.92
C ALA A 53 45.69 24.46 -39.01
N PHE A 54 44.49 24.32 -39.59
CA PHE A 54 44.22 23.37 -40.68
C PHE A 54 42.80 23.57 -41.24
N LEU A 55 42.76 23.84 -42.56
CA LEU A 55 41.66 23.69 -43.51
C LEU A 55 40.45 24.63 -43.44
N ALA A 56 40.39 25.58 -44.38
CA ALA A 56 39.41 25.52 -45.48
C ALA A 56 39.63 26.65 -46.50
N ALA A 57 40.38 26.37 -47.57
CA ALA A 57 40.23 27.04 -48.87
C ALA A 57 40.78 26.13 -49.99
N ALA A 58 40.10 26.15 -51.14
CA ALA A 58 40.23 25.31 -52.35
C ALA A 58 39.43 23.99 -52.27
N VAL A 59 38.59 23.56 -53.23
CA VAL A 59 38.64 23.64 -54.70
C VAL A 59 37.21 23.54 -55.28
N ALA A 60 37.07 23.94 -56.56
CA ALA A 60 35.91 23.81 -57.44
C ALA A 60 35.26 22.41 -57.55
N LEU A 61 34.02 22.43 -58.08
CA LEU A 61 33.06 21.35 -58.38
C LEU A 61 33.63 19.97 -58.78
N PRO A 62 32.89 18.90 -58.46
CA PRO A 62 32.53 17.97 -59.52
C PRO A 62 31.04 17.62 -59.52
N THR A 63 30.52 17.43 -60.74
CA THR A 63 29.43 16.52 -61.08
C THR A 63 29.39 15.32 -60.14
N GLU A 64 28.22 14.96 -59.62
CA GLU A 64 28.01 13.71 -58.87
C GLU A 64 28.73 12.56 -59.59
N ILE A 65 29.82 12.11 -59.00
CA ILE A 65 30.40 10.82 -59.34
C ILE A 65 29.30 9.82 -58.96
N PRO A 66 28.74 9.02 -59.88
CA PRO A 66 27.79 7.99 -59.48
C PRO A 66 28.50 7.11 -58.46
N GLU A 67 28.01 7.10 -57.21
CA GLU A 67 28.55 6.17 -56.22
C GLU A 67 28.47 4.76 -56.81
N PRO A 68 29.56 3.97 -56.76
CA PRO A 68 29.56 2.61 -57.30
C PRO A 68 28.54 1.75 -56.56
N GLY A 69 27.37 1.56 -57.17
CA GLY A 69 26.28 0.82 -56.56
C GLY A 69 24.95 0.93 -57.30
N CYS A 70 23.92 0.31 -56.74
CA CYS A 70 22.57 0.29 -57.28
C CYS A 70 21.67 1.21 -56.45
N THR A 71 20.87 2.04 -57.12
CA THR A 71 19.83 2.89 -56.52
C THR A 71 18.46 2.46 -57.07
N ILE A 72 17.55 2.08 -56.18
CA ILE A 72 16.21 1.59 -56.53
C ILE A 72 15.17 2.45 -55.81
N ARG A 73 14.29 3.15 -56.55
CA ARG A 73 13.18 3.89 -55.94
C ARG A 73 12.03 2.95 -55.63
N ILE A 74 11.53 2.99 -54.40
CA ILE A 74 10.39 2.15 -54.01
C ILE A 74 9.12 2.51 -54.80
N ASN A 75 8.96 3.79 -55.16
CA ASN A 75 7.94 4.27 -56.08
C ASN A 75 8.57 4.51 -57.46
N GLY A 76 8.13 3.77 -58.47
CA GLY A 76 8.53 3.94 -59.87
C GLY A 76 9.45 2.86 -60.44
N ASP A 77 10.32 2.23 -59.64
CA ASP A 77 11.34 1.30 -60.15
C ASP A 77 11.08 -0.18 -59.81
N LEU A 78 9.96 -0.52 -59.15
CA LEU A 78 9.63 -1.89 -58.74
C LEU A 78 8.43 -2.44 -59.51
N GLY A 79 8.63 -3.56 -60.22
CA GLY A 79 7.58 -4.25 -60.97
C GLY A 79 6.57 -5.00 -60.10
N GLN A 80 5.44 -5.35 -60.72
CA GLN A 80 4.36 -6.17 -60.14
C GLN A 80 4.07 -7.39 -61.03
N PRO A 81 3.69 -8.56 -60.48
CA PRO A 81 3.61 -8.89 -59.05
C PRO A 81 4.98 -8.87 -58.37
N GLN A 82 5.09 -8.12 -57.28
CA GLN A 82 6.38 -7.89 -56.63
C GLN A 82 6.87 -9.15 -55.86
N PRO A 83 8.16 -9.53 -55.97
CA PRO A 83 8.82 -10.51 -55.11
C PRO A 83 9.04 -10.04 -53.67
N VAL A 84 9.33 -10.97 -52.77
CA VAL A 84 9.88 -10.69 -51.45
C VAL A 84 11.39 -10.47 -51.59
N TYR A 85 11.89 -9.36 -51.07
CA TYR A 85 13.30 -8.99 -51.13
C TYR A 85 13.96 -9.12 -49.75
N LEU A 86 15.04 -9.92 -49.64
CA LEU A 86 15.82 -10.03 -48.42
C LEU A 86 17.27 -9.55 -48.63
N ARG A 87 17.68 -8.51 -47.91
CA ARG A 87 19.05 -7.96 -47.90
C ARG A 87 19.90 -8.74 -46.88
N GLY A 88 21.15 -9.06 -47.24
CA GLY A 88 22.03 -9.87 -46.39
C GLY A 88 21.55 -11.32 -46.19
N GLY A 89 20.57 -11.77 -46.98
CA GLY A 89 20.02 -13.12 -46.95
C GLY A 89 19.01 -13.41 -45.84
N ASN A 90 18.79 -12.50 -44.89
CA ASN A 90 17.97 -12.77 -43.71
C ASN A 90 17.11 -11.61 -43.18
N ARG A 91 17.16 -10.42 -43.78
CA ARG A 91 16.37 -9.25 -43.38
C ARG A 91 15.58 -8.71 -44.56
N TYR A 92 14.35 -8.25 -44.33
CA TYR A 92 13.63 -7.54 -45.39
C TYR A 92 14.43 -6.35 -45.89
N MET A 93 14.44 -6.16 -47.20
CA MET A 93 15.01 -4.96 -47.80
C MET A 93 14.28 -3.73 -47.25
N ALA A 94 15.03 -2.65 -47.00
CA ALA A 94 14.53 -1.39 -46.46
C ALA A 94 15.15 -0.23 -47.26
N ALA A 95 14.44 0.90 -47.34
CA ALA A 95 14.97 2.14 -47.93
C ALA A 95 15.98 2.81 -46.99
N ASP A 96 16.84 3.66 -47.53
CA ASP A 96 17.82 4.40 -46.73
C ASP A 96 17.12 5.57 -46.04
N GLY A 97 16.91 5.44 -44.72
CA GLY A 97 16.15 6.41 -43.94
C GLY A 97 14.78 6.66 -44.56
N ASN A 98 14.31 7.91 -44.56
CA ASN A 98 13.04 8.31 -45.15
C ASN A 98 13.13 8.73 -46.63
N SER A 99 14.18 8.31 -47.36
CA SER A 99 14.43 8.80 -48.74
C SER A 99 13.51 8.19 -49.81
N GLY A 100 12.90 7.03 -49.53
CA GLY A 100 12.18 6.24 -50.54
C GLY A 100 13.10 5.59 -51.59
N GLN A 101 14.42 5.54 -51.34
CA GLN A 101 15.42 4.93 -52.21
C GLN A 101 16.18 3.85 -51.45
N VAL A 102 16.44 2.72 -52.09
CA VAL A 102 17.34 1.67 -51.58
C VAL A 102 18.68 1.82 -52.30
N ARG A 103 19.77 2.04 -51.57
CA ARG A 103 21.13 1.96 -52.11
C ARG A 103 21.81 0.66 -51.73
N LEU A 104 22.37 -0.01 -52.73
CA LEU A 104 23.17 -1.21 -52.61
C LEU A 104 24.57 -0.92 -53.13
N ASN A 105 25.61 -1.37 -52.43
CA ASN A 105 26.97 -1.26 -52.93
C ASN A 105 27.18 -2.22 -54.12
N THR A 106 28.07 -1.88 -55.06
CA THR A 106 28.46 -2.84 -56.12
C THR A 106 28.96 -4.14 -55.48
N GLY A 107 28.46 -5.27 -55.95
CA GLY A 107 28.73 -6.61 -55.40
C GLY A 107 27.82 -7.02 -54.23
N GLU A 108 26.97 -6.13 -53.71
CA GLU A 108 26.04 -6.46 -52.64
C GLU A 108 24.90 -7.37 -53.11
N GLN A 109 24.50 -8.32 -52.27
CA GLN A 109 23.53 -9.36 -52.63
C GLN A 109 22.15 -9.16 -51.99
N VAL A 110 21.10 -9.42 -52.78
CA VAL A 110 19.70 -9.42 -52.36
C VAL A 110 19.04 -10.72 -52.82
N VAL A 111 18.38 -11.41 -51.90
CA VAL A 111 17.56 -12.59 -52.21
C VAL A 111 16.20 -12.13 -52.74
N ILE A 112 15.80 -12.70 -53.87
CA ILE A 112 14.54 -12.49 -54.57
C ILE A 112 13.71 -13.76 -54.37
N ALA A 113 12.51 -13.65 -53.80
CA ALA A 113 11.68 -14.81 -53.50
C ALA A 113 10.22 -14.63 -53.94
N CYS A 114 9.73 -15.57 -54.74
CA CYS A 114 8.34 -15.68 -55.17
C CYS A 114 7.65 -16.77 -54.35
N THR A 115 7.20 -16.40 -53.14
CA THR A 115 6.73 -17.36 -52.14
C THR A 115 5.34 -17.91 -52.43
N GLY A 116 5.12 -19.19 -52.13
CA GLY A 116 3.84 -19.89 -52.29
C GLY A 116 3.85 -20.88 -53.46
N SER A 117 3.04 -21.93 -53.36
CA SER A 117 3.04 -23.05 -54.32
C SER A 117 2.96 -22.59 -55.79
N GLY A 118 3.89 -23.08 -56.61
CA GLY A 118 3.92 -22.89 -58.07
C GLY A 118 4.38 -21.51 -58.56
N ARG A 119 4.85 -20.62 -57.69
CA ARG A 119 5.29 -19.26 -58.09
C ARG A 119 6.77 -19.24 -58.43
N THR A 120 7.13 -18.52 -59.49
CA THR A 120 8.50 -18.42 -60.01
C THR A 120 8.86 -16.99 -60.32
N ILE A 121 10.15 -16.69 -60.31
CA ILE A 121 10.73 -15.40 -60.69
C ILE A 121 10.66 -15.25 -62.21
N LEU A 122 10.16 -14.11 -62.65
CA LEU A 122 10.08 -13.69 -64.04
C LEU A 122 11.04 -12.53 -64.28
N HIS A 123 11.73 -12.58 -65.43
CA HIS A 123 12.58 -11.51 -65.93
C HIS A 123 12.81 -11.74 -67.44
N PRO A 124 12.94 -10.71 -68.29
CA PRO A 124 13.24 -10.88 -69.71
C PRO A 124 14.50 -11.72 -69.99
N ASN A 125 15.52 -11.56 -69.14
CA ASN A 125 16.78 -12.30 -69.21
C ASN A 125 16.82 -13.57 -68.32
N ILE A 126 15.69 -14.19 -67.99
CA ILE A 126 15.69 -15.40 -67.15
C ILE A 126 16.40 -16.55 -67.88
N ALA A 127 17.38 -17.18 -67.21
CA ALA A 127 18.15 -18.31 -67.73
C ALA A 127 17.67 -19.65 -67.16
N ALA A 128 17.20 -19.65 -65.91
CA ALA A 128 16.67 -20.81 -65.23
C ALA A 128 15.48 -20.41 -64.36
N SER A 129 14.40 -21.18 -64.44
CA SER A 129 13.23 -20.97 -63.57
C SER A 129 13.59 -21.25 -62.11
N ARG A 130 13.35 -20.28 -61.25
CA ARG A 130 13.61 -20.33 -59.80
C ARG A 130 12.44 -19.69 -59.07
N ASP A 131 12.09 -20.20 -57.91
CA ASP A 131 11.18 -19.57 -56.95
C ASP A 131 11.95 -18.68 -55.95
N VAL A 132 13.20 -19.02 -55.66
CA VAL A 132 14.14 -18.21 -54.86
C VAL A 132 15.50 -18.11 -55.55
N ALA A 133 16.06 -16.91 -55.64
CA ALA A 133 17.38 -16.69 -56.24
C ALA A 133 18.09 -15.45 -55.65
N THR A 134 19.42 -15.39 -55.76
CA THR A 134 20.21 -14.25 -55.29
C THR A 134 20.60 -13.36 -56.46
N ALA A 135 20.24 -12.08 -56.38
CA ALA A 135 20.67 -11.01 -57.29
C ALA A 135 21.84 -10.24 -56.66
N THR A 136 22.85 -9.91 -57.46
CA THR A 136 24.04 -9.15 -57.04
C THR A 136 24.04 -7.78 -57.72
N CYS A 137 24.16 -6.72 -56.94
CA CYS A 137 24.22 -5.36 -57.45
C CYS A 137 25.43 -5.15 -58.37
N VAL A 138 25.19 -4.57 -59.56
CA VAL A 138 26.25 -4.17 -60.49
C VAL A 138 26.42 -2.66 -60.43
N ASN A 139 25.47 -1.90 -60.99
CA ASN A 139 25.44 -0.45 -60.98
C ASN A 139 24.05 0.08 -61.35
N ASN A 140 23.71 1.30 -60.95
CA ASN A 140 22.43 1.96 -61.24
C ASN A 140 21.22 1.12 -60.80
N ASN A 141 20.48 0.51 -61.72
CA ASN A 141 19.38 -0.40 -61.38
C ASN A 141 19.65 -1.83 -61.89
N LEU A 142 20.89 -2.13 -62.27
CA LEU A 142 21.27 -3.41 -62.87
C LEU A 142 21.80 -4.38 -61.81
N VAL A 143 21.35 -5.63 -61.91
CA VAL A 143 21.80 -6.75 -61.11
C VAL A 143 22.22 -7.93 -61.97
N SER A 144 23.16 -8.72 -61.49
CA SER A 144 23.54 -10.01 -62.07
C SER A 144 22.99 -11.16 -61.23
N GLY A 145 22.80 -12.33 -61.84
CA GLY A 145 22.25 -13.52 -61.17
C GLY A 145 22.96 -14.78 -61.64
N SER A 146 24.02 -15.17 -60.93
CA SER A 146 24.85 -16.32 -61.32
C SER A 146 24.01 -17.60 -61.43
N GLY A 147 23.97 -18.19 -62.63
CA GLY A 147 23.26 -19.44 -62.90
C GLY A 147 21.74 -19.34 -63.05
N TRP A 148 21.15 -18.13 -63.09
CA TRP A 148 19.71 -17.97 -63.28
C TRP A 148 19.29 -16.71 -64.07
N LEU A 149 20.19 -15.74 -64.30
CA LEU A 149 20.03 -14.63 -65.24
C LEU A 149 21.08 -14.70 -66.36
N ASN A 150 20.65 -14.43 -67.60
CA ASN A 150 21.53 -14.25 -68.75
C ASN A 150 22.08 -12.82 -68.74
N GLY A 151 23.26 -12.63 -68.13
CA GLY A 151 23.90 -11.31 -68.00
C GLY A 151 23.26 -10.42 -66.94
N ASN A 152 23.41 -9.11 -67.09
CA ASN A 152 22.83 -8.12 -66.18
C ASN A 152 21.36 -7.86 -66.56
N GLY A 153 20.50 -7.66 -65.56
CA GLY A 153 19.08 -7.37 -65.70
C GLY A 153 18.65 -6.20 -64.83
N ALA A 154 17.59 -5.49 -65.22
CA ALA A 154 17.07 -4.39 -64.42
C ALA A 154 16.34 -4.96 -63.18
N PHE A 155 16.69 -4.48 -62.00
CA PHE A 155 16.11 -4.93 -60.72
C PHE A 155 14.58 -4.85 -60.73
N GLY A 156 14.03 -3.77 -61.30
CA GLY A 156 12.58 -3.56 -61.41
C GLY A 156 11.82 -4.56 -62.27
N GLN A 157 12.51 -5.27 -63.16
CA GLN A 157 11.92 -6.30 -64.01
C GLN A 157 11.89 -7.68 -63.34
N LEU A 158 12.47 -7.83 -62.15
CA LEU A 158 12.36 -9.04 -61.33
C LEU A 158 10.97 -9.06 -60.70
N THR A 159 10.05 -9.81 -61.32
CA THR A 159 8.67 -9.98 -60.87
C THR A 159 8.37 -11.45 -60.56
N CYS A 160 7.21 -11.73 -60.00
CA CYS A 160 6.73 -13.09 -59.77
C CYS A 160 5.60 -13.45 -60.73
N SER A 161 5.49 -14.74 -61.07
CA SER A 161 4.39 -15.26 -61.89
C SER A 161 2.99 -15.05 -61.28
N ALA A 162 2.92 -14.85 -59.96
CA ALA A 162 1.75 -14.34 -59.25
C ALA A 162 2.20 -13.61 -57.98
N HIS A 163 1.30 -12.85 -57.33
CA HIS A 163 1.62 -12.20 -56.06
C HIS A 163 2.15 -13.20 -55.03
N ALA A 164 3.27 -12.85 -54.40
CA ALA A 164 3.87 -13.62 -53.32
C ALA A 164 2.84 -13.91 -52.22
N PHE A 165 2.77 -15.17 -51.80
CA PHE A 165 1.82 -15.64 -50.80
C PHE A 165 2.40 -15.44 -49.40
N HIS A 166 1.61 -14.81 -48.54
CA HIS A 166 1.92 -14.53 -47.14
C HIS A 166 1.15 -15.50 -46.25
N GLU A 167 1.80 -16.03 -45.22
CA GLU A 167 1.26 -17.04 -44.32
C GLU A 167 1.05 -16.48 -42.92
N ALA A 168 0.03 -17.00 -42.22
CA ALA A 168 -0.22 -16.76 -40.81
C ALA A 168 -0.09 -18.07 -40.03
N GLN A 169 0.80 -18.10 -39.03
CA GLN A 169 1.10 -19.31 -38.24
C GLN A 169 0.93 -19.03 -36.75
N ALA A 170 0.13 -19.86 -36.07
CA ALA A 170 0.11 -19.87 -34.61
C ALA A 170 1.48 -20.30 -34.08
N THR A 171 1.92 -19.66 -33.00
CA THR A 171 3.18 -19.97 -32.32
C THR A 171 2.90 -20.69 -31.01
N SER A 172 3.93 -21.28 -30.40
CA SER A 172 3.86 -21.80 -29.02
C SER A 172 3.84 -20.69 -27.97
N THR A 173 4.12 -19.44 -28.38
CA THR A 173 4.15 -18.27 -27.49
C THR A 173 2.74 -17.82 -27.14
N ARG A 174 2.58 -17.35 -25.91
CA ARG A 174 1.32 -16.84 -25.38
C ARG A 174 1.46 -15.36 -25.08
N CYS A 175 0.41 -14.60 -25.31
CA CYS A 175 0.31 -13.18 -24.95
C CYS A 175 -0.64 -13.01 -23.76
N TRP A 176 -1.00 -11.76 -23.46
CA TRP A 176 -1.88 -11.39 -22.34
C TRP A 176 -3.07 -12.34 -22.16
N ASN A 177 -3.35 -12.72 -20.91
CA ASN A 177 -4.39 -13.69 -20.53
C ASN A 177 -4.24 -15.06 -21.22
N ASN A 178 -2.99 -15.51 -21.44
CA ASN A 178 -2.63 -16.79 -22.05
C ASN A 178 -3.20 -17.02 -23.47
N ASN A 179 -3.45 -15.92 -24.20
CA ASN A 179 -3.98 -15.95 -25.56
C ASN A 179 -2.90 -16.33 -26.59
N ILE A 180 -3.32 -16.70 -27.80
CA ILE A 180 -2.38 -17.20 -28.80
C ILE A 180 -1.64 -16.07 -29.49
N VAL A 181 -0.34 -16.25 -29.72
CA VAL A 181 0.42 -15.38 -30.62
C VAL A 181 0.44 -16.00 -32.01
N ILE A 182 -0.02 -15.25 -33.00
CA ILE A 182 0.03 -15.60 -34.41
C ILE A 182 1.03 -14.68 -35.11
N ARG A 183 2.00 -15.24 -35.82
CA ARG A 183 2.94 -14.48 -36.65
C ARG A 183 2.49 -14.50 -38.12
N VAL A 184 2.61 -13.37 -38.81
CA VAL A 184 2.28 -13.22 -40.22
C VAL A 184 3.53 -12.82 -41.00
N GLY A 185 3.77 -13.45 -42.15
CA GLY A 185 5.01 -13.25 -42.89
C GLY A 185 5.14 -14.12 -44.13
N PHE A 186 6.38 -14.40 -44.52
CA PHE A 186 6.71 -15.13 -45.75
C PHE A 186 7.62 -16.33 -45.46
N ILE A 187 7.37 -17.46 -46.11
CA ILE A 187 8.30 -18.61 -46.08
C ILE A 187 9.22 -18.53 -47.30
N VAL A 188 10.53 -18.40 -47.05
CA VAL A 188 11.58 -18.43 -48.08
C VAL A 188 12.56 -19.53 -47.70
N ASN A 189 12.77 -20.50 -48.59
CA ASN A 189 13.65 -21.67 -48.34
C ASN A 189 13.34 -22.38 -47.00
N ASN A 190 12.06 -22.66 -46.72
CA ASN A 190 11.58 -23.26 -45.47
C ASN A 190 11.86 -22.45 -44.18
N VAL A 191 12.29 -21.19 -44.29
CA VAL A 191 12.46 -20.27 -43.17
C VAL A 191 11.31 -19.27 -43.16
N PHE A 192 10.63 -19.13 -42.02
CA PHE A 192 9.56 -18.16 -41.84
C PHE A 192 10.14 -16.80 -41.42
N TYR A 193 9.94 -15.80 -42.26
CA TYR A 193 10.28 -14.41 -42.00
C TYR A 193 9.02 -13.66 -41.53
N PRO A 194 8.92 -13.26 -40.25
CA PRO A 194 7.75 -12.54 -39.74
C PRO A 194 7.79 -11.05 -40.11
N LEU A 195 6.62 -10.50 -40.47
CA LEU A 195 6.39 -9.07 -40.66
C LEU A 195 5.74 -8.42 -39.44
N TYR A 196 4.75 -9.11 -38.85
CA TYR A 196 4.07 -8.68 -37.64
C TYR A 196 3.48 -9.87 -36.89
N TRP A 197 3.04 -9.59 -35.68
CA TRP A 197 2.42 -10.57 -34.80
C TRP A 197 1.08 -10.06 -34.30
N SER A 198 0.19 -10.99 -33.97
CA SER A 198 -1.14 -10.75 -33.46
C SER A 198 -1.36 -11.55 -32.18
N CYS A 199 -1.81 -10.88 -31.13
CA CYS A 199 -2.33 -11.48 -29.91
C CYS A 199 -3.83 -11.71 -30.08
N PHE A 200 -4.24 -12.98 -30.09
CA PHE A 200 -5.60 -13.37 -30.50
C PHE A 200 -6.29 -14.24 -29.45
N ASP A 201 -7.48 -13.81 -29.03
CA ASP A 201 -8.37 -14.58 -28.17
C ASP A 201 -9.22 -15.51 -29.03
N GLN A 202 -8.93 -16.81 -28.95
CA GLN A 202 -9.63 -17.84 -29.73
C GLN A 202 -11.06 -18.10 -29.25
N ASN A 203 -11.39 -17.77 -28.00
CA ASN A 203 -12.72 -17.98 -27.44
C ASN A 203 -13.66 -16.86 -27.90
N ARG A 204 -13.18 -15.62 -27.85
CA ARG A 204 -13.93 -14.41 -28.24
C ARG A 204 -13.79 -14.05 -29.72
N LEU A 205 -12.90 -14.72 -30.46
CA LEU A 205 -12.53 -14.37 -31.84
C LEU A 205 -12.11 -12.89 -31.96
N GLU A 206 -11.34 -12.44 -30.97
CA GLU A 206 -10.98 -11.05 -30.75
C GLU A 206 -9.48 -10.85 -30.97
N VAL A 207 -9.11 -9.82 -31.74
CA VAL A 207 -7.72 -9.37 -31.83
C VAL A 207 -7.48 -8.36 -30.71
N ILE A 208 -6.68 -8.75 -29.72
CA ILE A 208 -6.40 -7.93 -28.55
C ILE A 208 -5.45 -6.80 -28.96
N TYR A 209 -4.33 -7.17 -29.61
CA TYR A 209 -3.40 -6.23 -30.23
C TYR A 209 -2.53 -6.92 -31.28
N VAL A 210 -1.91 -6.13 -32.14
CA VAL A 210 -0.83 -6.54 -33.05
C VAL A 210 0.40 -5.70 -32.77
N TRP A 211 1.57 -6.23 -33.13
CA TRP A 211 2.81 -5.47 -33.05
C TRP A 211 3.75 -5.72 -34.20
N TYR A 212 4.51 -4.68 -34.55
CA TYR A 212 5.43 -4.62 -35.68
C TYR A 212 6.40 -3.45 -35.53
N ASP A 213 7.52 -3.52 -36.25
CA ASP A 213 8.51 -2.46 -36.26
C ASP A 213 8.09 -1.33 -37.21
N GLN A 214 8.33 -0.09 -36.79
CA GLN A 214 8.19 1.12 -37.60
C GLN A 214 9.42 2.00 -37.40
N THR A 215 10.27 2.03 -38.42
CA THR A 215 11.56 2.71 -38.54
C THR A 215 11.46 3.86 -39.55
N PRO A 216 12.52 4.66 -39.76
CA PRO A 216 12.41 5.87 -40.58
C PRO A 216 11.97 5.62 -42.03
N GLU A 217 12.31 4.46 -42.58
CA GLU A 217 11.90 4.02 -43.92
C GLU A 217 10.40 3.87 -44.11
N ASN A 218 9.63 3.60 -43.05
CA ASN A 218 8.18 3.46 -43.15
C ASN A 218 7.46 4.78 -43.45
N ALA A 219 8.15 5.93 -43.35
CA ALA A 219 7.57 7.23 -43.69
C ALA A 219 7.26 7.38 -45.18
N VAL A 220 7.96 6.65 -46.04
CA VAL A 220 7.68 6.58 -47.49
C VAL A 220 7.39 5.14 -47.85
N HIS A 221 6.19 4.88 -48.37
CA HIS A 221 5.75 3.55 -48.75
C HIS A 221 5.29 3.54 -50.21
N GLN A 222 5.16 2.34 -50.79
CA GLN A 222 4.66 2.17 -52.14
C GLN A 222 3.19 2.61 -52.26
N THR A 223 2.92 3.42 -53.27
CA THR A 223 1.56 3.88 -53.60
C THR A 223 0.97 3.02 -54.73
N GLY A 224 -0.36 3.05 -54.92
CA GLY A 224 -1.01 2.32 -56.02
C GLY A 224 -1.00 0.79 -55.90
N VAL A 225 -0.69 0.22 -54.73
CA VAL A 225 -0.70 -1.24 -54.53
C VAL A 225 -2.14 -1.76 -54.41
N ASP A 226 -2.50 -2.71 -55.29
CA ASP A 226 -3.81 -3.36 -55.30
C ASP A 226 -4.15 -4.04 -53.97
N ARG A 227 -5.41 -3.88 -53.55
CA ARG A 227 -5.97 -4.47 -52.34
C ARG A 227 -6.35 -5.95 -52.56
N PRO A 228 -5.82 -6.90 -51.77
CA PRO A 228 -6.28 -8.28 -51.81
C PRO A 228 -7.60 -8.50 -51.04
N SER A 229 -8.21 -9.66 -51.24
CA SER A 229 -9.32 -10.13 -50.39
C SER A 229 -8.84 -10.39 -48.96
N TRP A 230 -9.74 -10.22 -47.99
CA TRP A 230 -9.43 -10.54 -46.59
C TRP A 230 -9.42 -12.05 -46.34
N LEU A 231 -8.42 -12.51 -45.59
CA LEU A 231 -8.22 -13.92 -45.27
C LEU A 231 -8.58 -14.19 -43.80
N ALA A 232 -9.44 -15.20 -43.56
CA ALA A 232 -9.76 -15.64 -42.19
C ALA A 232 -8.71 -16.61 -41.63
N GLY A 233 -8.06 -17.39 -42.50
CA GLY A 233 -7.25 -18.53 -42.07
C GLY A 233 -8.07 -19.58 -41.31
N SER A 234 -7.42 -20.41 -40.50
CA SER A 234 -8.06 -21.39 -39.61
C SER A 234 -8.51 -20.79 -38.26
N PHE A 235 -8.37 -19.48 -38.07
CA PHE A 235 -8.50 -18.82 -36.76
C PHE A 235 -9.92 -18.42 -36.37
N PHE A 236 -10.90 -18.52 -37.29
CA PHE A 236 -12.31 -18.18 -37.05
C PHE A 236 -13.23 -19.39 -37.27
N PRO A 237 -13.08 -20.48 -36.50
CA PRO A 237 -13.85 -21.70 -36.70
C PRO A 237 -15.34 -21.47 -36.46
N GLY A 238 -16.18 -21.94 -37.39
CA GLY A 238 -17.63 -21.86 -37.27
C GLY A 238 -18.23 -20.47 -37.47
N VAL A 239 -17.43 -19.46 -37.85
CA VAL A 239 -17.90 -18.09 -38.10
C VAL A 239 -17.44 -17.63 -39.48
N ALA A 240 -18.40 -17.28 -40.35
CA ALA A 240 -18.12 -16.63 -41.63
C ALA A 240 -17.74 -15.16 -41.42
N VAL A 241 -16.55 -14.91 -40.86
CA VAL A 241 -16.13 -13.60 -40.35
C VAL A 241 -16.28 -12.48 -41.39
N ASN A 242 -15.93 -12.72 -42.65
CA ASN A 242 -16.07 -11.71 -43.71
C ASN A 242 -17.53 -11.27 -43.92
N THR A 243 -18.47 -12.20 -43.80
CA THR A 243 -19.90 -11.92 -43.94
C THR A 243 -20.42 -11.08 -42.76
N MET A 244 -19.87 -11.25 -41.55
CA MET A 244 -20.25 -10.47 -40.37
C MET A 244 -19.93 -8.97 -40.49
N TYR A 245 -18.96 -8.61 -41.33
CA TYR A 245 -18.63 -7.22 -41.64
C TYR A 245 -19.48 -6.60 -42.77
N THR A 246 -20.46 -7.32 -43.31
CA THR A 246 -21.38 -6.73 -44.30
C THR A 246 -22.41 -5.87 -43.60
N GLN A 247 -22.80 -4.73 -44.20
CA GLN A 247 -23.82 -3.85 -43.62
C GLN A 247 -25.16 -4.56 -43.41
N VAL A 248 -25.49 -5.52 -44.27
CA VAL A 248 -26.70 -6.35 -44.14
C VAL A 248 -26.68 -7.14 -42.83
N ASN A 249 -25.59 -7.85 -42.55
CA ASN A 249 -25.49 -8.61 -41.30
C ASN A 249 -25.32 -7.70 -40.09
N GLN A 250 -24.56 -6.61 -40.18
CA GLN A 250 -24.45 -5.65 -39.09
C GLN A 250 -25.81 -5.07 -38.71
N LYS A 251 -26.62 -4.68 -39.69
CA LYS A 251 -27.96 -4.18 -39.46
C LYS A 251 -28.87 -5.25 -38.85
N ALA A 252 -28.78 -6.50 -39.32
CA ALA A 252 -29.53 -7.61 -38.74
C ALA A 252 -29.14 -7.87 -37.27
N VAL A 253 -27.85 -7.87 -36.95
CA VAL A 253 -27.33 -8.09 -35.59
C VAL A 253 -27.65 -6.92 -34.66
N VAL A 254 -27.41 -5.67 -35.10
CA VAL A 254 -27.71 -4.46 -34.30
C VAL A 254 -29.22 -4.34 -34.03
N THR A 255 -30.08 -4.78 -34.97
CA THR A 255 -31.53 -4.86 -34.75
C THR A 255 -31.89 -5.71 -33.53
N GLN A 256 -31.14 -6.77 -33.22
CA GLN A 256 -31.38 -7.61 -32.04
C GLN A 256 -31.11 -6.86 -30.73
N TYR A 257 -30.20 -5.90 -30.73
CA TYR A 257 -29.82 -5.12 -29.54
C TYR A 257 -30.70 -3.90 -29.31
N VAL A 258 -31.03 -3.16 -30.38
CA VAL A 258 -31.68 -1.84 -30.27
C VAL A 258 -33.03 -1.74 -30.97
N GLY A 259 -33.45 -2.80 -31.66
CA GLY A 259 -34.65 -2.83 -32.51
C GLY A 259 -34.48 -2.14 -33.86
N ALA A 260 -35.39 -2.46 -34.79
CA ALA A 260 -35.23 -2.18 -36.23
C ALA A 260 -35.07 -0.67 -36.55
N ALA A 261 -35.91 0.17 -35.95
CA ALA A 261 -35.89 1.61 -36.21
C ALA A 261 -34.58 2.30 -35.78
N LEU A 262 -33.99 1.87 -34.65
CA LEU A 262 -32.70 2.40 -34.20
C LEU A 262 -31.53 1.78 -34.98
N ALA A 263 -31.63 0.52 -35.38
CA ALA A 263 -30.61 -0.12 -36.23
C ALA A 263 -30.49 0.57 -37.59
N ASP A 264 -31.60 1.01 -38.20
CA ASP A 264 -31.60 1.81 -39.43
C ASP A 264 -30.88 3.16 -39.27
N LYS A 265 -30.94 3.73 -38.07
CA LYS A 265 -30.28 4.99 -37.75
C LYS A 265 -28.79 4.81 -37.48
N TYR A 266 -28.40 3.74 -36.80
CA TYR A 266 -27.00 3.48 -36.47
C TYR A 266 -26.22 2.89 -37.64
N ILE A 267 -26.84 2.02 -38.44
CA ILE A 267 -26.19 1.33 -39.56
C ILE A 267 -26.68 1.91 -40.90
N THR A 268 -25.83 2.73 -41.52
CA THR A 268 -26.09 3.39 -42.81
C THR A 268 -24.95 3.09 -43.80
N SER A 269 -25.09 3.59 -45.04
CA SER A 269 -24.03 3.52 -46.05
C SER A 269 -22.72 4.19 -45.62
N HIS A 270 -22.77 5.11 -44.65
CA HIS A 270 -21.63 5.89 -44.15
C HIS A 270 -21.28 5.60 -42.69
N GLN A 271 -22.21 5.04 -41.91
CA GLN A 271 -22.02 4.64 -40.53
C GLN A 271 -22.18 3.14 -40.43
N PHE A 272 -21.08 2.42 -40.53
CA PHE A 272 -21.04 0.96 -40.41
C PHE A 272 -19.68 0.57 -39.84
N MET A 273 -19.54 -0.66 -39.37
CA MET A 273 -18.26 -1.15 -38.86
C MET A 273 -17.41 -1.72 -39.99
N ALA A 274 -16.33 -1.03 -40.33
CA ALA A 274 -15.33 -1.51 -41.25
C ALA A 274 -14.40 -2.54 -40.60
N ARG A 275 -13.68 -3.27 -41.46
CA ARG A 275 -12.54 -4.11 -41.08
C ARG A 275 -11.35 -3.19 -40.79
N GLY A 276 -11.34 -2.60 -39.59
CA GLY A 276 -10.32 -1.63 -39.19
C GLY A 276 -8.99 -2.33 -38.97
N HIS A 277 -7.97 -1.93 -39.72
CA HIS A 277 -6.63 -2.52 -39.58
C HIS A 277 -6.01 -2.13 -38.24
N LEU A 278 -5.22 -3.05 -37.67
CA LEU A 278 -4.37 -2.76 -36.51
C LEU A 278 -2.92 -2.50 -36.94
N ALA A 279 -2.36 -3.33 -37.81
CA ALA A 279 -1.16 -3.01 -38.59
C ALA A 279 -1.62 -2.47 -39.94
N ALA A 280 -1.50 -1.16 -40.15
CA ALA A 280 -2.05 -0.49 -41.32
C ALA A 280 -1.32 -0.94 -42.59
N LYS A 281 -2.05 -1.04 -43.70
CA LYS A 281 -1.47 -1.33 -45.03
C LYS A 281 -0.26 -0.44 -45.31
N SER A 282 -0.40 0.87 -45.08
CA SER A 282 0.61 1.89 -45.37
C SER A 282 1.75 1.96 -44.36
N ASP A 283 1.74 1.15 -43.31
CA ASP A 283 2.91 0.97 -42.43
C ASP A 283 3.99 0.08 -43.06
N TYR A 284 3.71 -0.59 -44.17
CA TYR A 284 4.68 -1.42 -44.87
C TYR A 284 5.16 -0.77 -46.17
N VAL A 285 6.49 -0.68 -46.31
CA VAL A 285 7.14 0.00 -47.42
C VAL A 285 6.82 -0.68 -48.76
N PHE A 286 6.98 -2.01 -48.83
CA PHE A 286 6.84 -2.79 -50.06
C PHE A 286 5.45 -3.41 -50.23
N ALA A 287 4.98 -3.55 -51.47
CA ALA A 287 3.68 -4.08 -51.85
C ALA A 287 3.41 -5.48 -51.28
N THR A 288 4.43 -6.33 -51.18
CA THR A 288 4.32 -7.64 -50.53
C THR A 288 3.92 -7.52 -49.06
N GLY A 289 4.57 -6.65 -48.29
CA GLY A 289 4.21 -6.34 -46.90
C GLY A 289 2.82 -5.71 -46.77
N GLN A 290 2.47 -4.77 -47.65
CA GLN A 290 1.14 -4.13 -47.67
C GLN A 290 0.02 -5.14 -47.89
N ARG A 291 0.23 -6.14 -48.75
CA ARG A 291 -0.76 -7.19 -49.01
C ARG A 291 -0.88 -8.17 -47.85
N ALA A 292 0.17 -8.35 -47.06
CA ALA A 292 0.18 -9.25 -45.90
C ALA A 292 -0.66 -8.77 -44.71
N THR A 293 -1.11 -7.52 -44.70
CA THR A 293 -1.93 -6.96 -43.62
C THR A 293 -3.40 -7.39 -43.67
N PHE A 294 -3.86 -8.05 -44.75
CA PHE A 294 -5.27 -8.35 -45.00
C PHE A 294 -5.75 -9.68 -44.39
N TYR A 295 -5.33 -9.97 -43.16
CA TYR A 295 -5.88 -11.06 -42.35
C TYR A 295 -6.88 -10.54 -41.32
N PHE A 296 -7.96 -11.30 -41.03
CA PHE A 296 -8.91 -10.92 -39.97
C PHE A 296 -8.29 -10.92 -38.57
N ILE A 297 -7.20 -11.66 -38.36
CA ILE A 297 -6.37 -11.56 -37.14
C ILE A 297 -5.59 -10.23 -37.03
N ASN A 298 -5.67 -9.35 -38.03
CA ASN A 298 -5.14 -7.99 -38.03
C ASN A 298 -6.27 -6.94 -38.13
N ALA A 299 -7.51 -7.32 -37.81
CA ALA A 299 -8.66 -6.43 -37.90
C ALA A 299 -9.63 -6.58 -36.73
N ALA A 300 -10.27 -5.48 -36.38
CA ALA A 300 -11.38 -5.44 -35.43
C ALA A 300 -12.52 -4.52 -35.96
N PRO A 301 -13.76 -4.64 -35.45
CA PRO A 301 -14.87 -3.80 -35.86
C PRO A 301 -14.64 -2.32 -35.55
N GLN A 302 -14.42 -1.53 -36.59
CA GLN A 302 -14.12 -0.10 -36.45
C GLN A 302 -15.18 0.72 -37.16
N TRP A 303 -15.84 1.64 -36.47
CA TRP A 303 -16.82 2.51 -37.10
C TRP A 303 -16.19 3.30 -38.24
N GLN A 304 -16.81 3.26 -39.42
CA GLN A 304 -16.24 3.77 -40.66
C GLN A 304 -15.86 5.27 -40.59
N PRO A 305 -16.63 6.16 -39.95
CA PRO A 305 -16.21 7.56 -39.76
C PRO A 305 -14.94 7.69 -38.92
N PHE A 306 -14.73 6.80 -37.96
CA PHE A 306 -13.53 6.76 -37.13
C PHE A 306 -12.34 6.16 -37.89
N ASN A 307 -12.54 5.00 -38.54
CA ASN A 307 -11.57 4.30 -39.39
C ASN A 307 -11.00 5.21 -40.49
N ALA A 308 -11.88 5.81 -41.31
CA ALA A 308 -11.46 6.67 -42.43
C ALA A 308 -11.09 8.10 -42.01
N GLY A 309 -11.47 8.50 -40.78
CA GLY A 309 -11.22 9.82 -40.22
C GLY A 309 -10.01 9.84 -39.29
N ASN A 310 -10.24 10.12 -38.01
CA ASN A 310 -9.18 10.37 -37.02
C ASN A 310 -8.16 9.23 -36.89
N TRP A 311 -8.59 7.98 -37.05
CA TRP A 311 -7.68 6.84 -36.96
C TRP A 311 -6.68 6.81 -38.12
N ASN A 312 -7.16 6.97 -39.34
CA ASN A 312 -6.31 7.09 -40.53
C ASN A 312 -5.38 8.32 -40.47
N TRP A 313 -5.84 9.45 -39.93
CA TRP A 313 -4.98 10.61 -39.70
C TRP A 313 -3.85 10.33 -38.71
N LEU A 314 -4.16 9.65 -37.61
CA LEU A 314 -3.16 9.23 -36.63
C LEU A 314 -2.10 8.33 -37.28
N GLU A 315 -2.51 7.31 -38.03
CA GLU A 315 -1.58 6.39 -38.70
C GLU A 315 -0.64 7.12 -39.67
N GLN A 316 -1.17 8.04 -40.48
CA GLN A 316 -0.37 8.84 -41.42
C GLN A 316 0.61 9.78 -40.72
N ASN A 317 0.13 10.55 -39.76
CA ASN A 317 0.95 11.54 -39.06
C ASN A 317 2.04 10.88 -38.22
N LEU A 318 1.73 9.72 -37.64
CA LEU A 318 2.68 8.96 -36.83
C LEU A 318 3.86 8.44 -37.67
N ARG A 319 3.60 7.82 -38.82
CA ARG A 319 4.67 7.37 -39.74
C ARG A 319 5.57 8.53 -40.17
N ALA A 320 4.97 9.64 -40.57
CA ALA A 320 5.70 10.83 -41.00
C ALA A 320 6.58 11.38 -39.87
N ARG A 321 6.07 11.40 -38.63
CA ARG A 321 6.81 11.85 -37.46
C ARG A 321 7.99 10.94 -37.11
N ILE A 322 7.79 9.62 -37.14
CA ILE A 322 8.86 8.63 -36.89
C ILE A 322 10.00 8.79 -37.90
N GLY A 323 9.66 8.94 -39.20
CA GLY A 323 10.62 9.21 -40.25
C GLY A 323 11.39 10.52 -40.07
N ALA A 324 10.67 11.62 -39.84
CA ALA A 324 11.29 12.93 -39.67
C ALA A 324 12.20 13.01 -38.43
N ALA A 325 11.87 12.27 -37.36
CA ALA A 325 12.65 12.26 -36.13
C ALA A 325 13.77 11.20 -36.11
N GLY A 326 13.82 10.30 -37.10
CA GLY A 326 14.81 9.22 -37.13
C GLY A 326 14.63 8.21 -36.00
N TYR A 327 13.37 7.93 -35.61
CA TYR A 327 13.06 6.99 -34.54
C TYR A 327 13.01 5.55 -35.06
N ASN A 328 13.51 4.61 -34.24
CA ASN A 328 13.40 3.18 -34.48
C ASN A 328 12.42 2.61 -33.47
N THR A 329 11.16 2.43 -33.89
CA THR A 329 10.08 2.14 -32.96
C THR A 329 9.48 0.75 -33.14
N VAL A 330 8.98 0.19 -32.05
CA VAL A 330 8.01 -0.91 -32.08
C VAL A 330 6.64 -0.31 -31.84
N ILE A 331 5.68 -0.68 -32.68
CA ILE A 331 4.31 -0.24 -32.61
C ILE A 331 3.45 -1.36 -32.04
N TYR A 332 2.62 -1.03 -31.04
CA TYR A 332 1.54 -1.89 -30.57
C TYR A 332 0.20 -1.25 -30.87
N THR A 333 -0.60 -1.86 -31.74
CA THR A 333 -1.95 -1.37 -32.05
C THR A 333 -2.97 -2.36 -31.54
N GLY A 334 -3.93 -1.92 -30.73
CA GLY A 334 -4.90 -2.84 -30.15
C GLY A 334 -6.24 -2.21 -29.82
N THR A 335 -7.09 -3.05 -29.23
CA THR A 335 -8.47 -2.70 -28.90
C THR A 335 -8.77 -2.95 -27.42
N PHE A 336 -9.73 -2.22 -26.85
CA PHE A 336 -10.12 -2.39 -25.46
C PHE A 336 -11.57 -1.97 -25.20
N GLY A 337 -12.23 -2.66 -24.27
CA GLY A 337 -13.62 -2.42 -23.89
C GLY A 337 -14.62 -2.77 -24.99
N ILE A 338 -15.92 -2.70 -24.70
CA ILE A 338 -16.97 -3.01 -25.68
C ILE A 338 -17.81 -1.75 -25.91
N SER A 339 -17.95 -1.38 -27.18
CA SER A 339 -18.72 -0.23 -27.63
C SER A 339 -20.20 -0.49 -27.38
N GLN A 340 -20.91 0.53 -26.91
CA GLN A 340 -22.32 0.42 -26.55
C GLN A 340 -23.21 1.28 -27.45
N LEU A 341 -24.46 0.86 -27.66
CA LEU A 341 -25.48 1.70 -28.30
C LEU A 341 -26.67 1.88 -27.36
N ARG A 342 -27.45 2.95 -27.56
CA ARG A 342 -28.69 3.17 -26.82
C ARG A 342 -29.82 2.35 -27.47
N ASP A 343 -30.48 1.53 -26.67
CA ASP A 343 -31.68 0.79 -27.05
C ASP A 343 -32.94 1.68 -27.01
N GLN A 344 -34.11 1.08 -27.30
CA GLN A 344 -35.40 1.78 -27.31
C GLN A 344 -35.81 2.37 -25.94
N ASN A 345 -35.22 1.85 -24.86
CA ASN A 345 -35.46 2.29 -23.49
C ASN A 345 -34.37 3.26 -23.01
N ASN A 346 -33.52 3.76 -23.92
CA ASN A 346 -32.40 4.64 -23.62
C ASN A 346 -31.33 4.01 -22.70
N ARG A 347 -31.20 2.67 -22.70
CA ARG A 347 -30.17 1.92 -21.98
C ARG A 347 -29.00 1.64 -22.90
N LEU A 348 -27.79 1.70 -22.37
CA LEU A 348 -26.58 1.30 -23.10
C LEU A 348 -26.46 -0.23 -23.13
N VAL A 349 -26.25 -0.78 -24.32
CA VAL A 349 -26.10 -2.23 -24.55
C VAL A 349 -24.81 -2.52 -25.33
N ASP A 350 -24.06 -3.53 -24.89
CA ASP A 350 -22.82 -3.98 -25.51
C ASP A 350 -23.08 -4.61 -26.89
N ILE A 351 -22.23 -4.28 -27.87
CA ILE A 351 -22.40 -4.76 -29.24
C ILE A 351 -21.33 -5.80 -29.61
N TYR A 352 -21.81 -6.95 -30.10
CA TYR A 352 -20.99 -8.02 -30.70
C TYR A 352 -21.49 -8.32 -32.11
N LEU A 353 -20.59 -8.67 -33.04
CA LEU A 353 -21.00 -9.10 -34.38
C LEU A 353 -21.52 -10.54 -34.42
N VAL A 354 -21.25 -11.35 -33.39
CA VAL A 354 -21.81 -12.71 -33.20
C VAL A 354 -22.43 -12.79 -31.80
N PRO A 355 -23.69 -12.34 -31.64
CA PRO A 355 -24.32 -12.17 -30.33
C PRO A 355 -24.52 -13.48 -29.57
N GLU A 356 -24.84 -14.58 -30.26
CA GLU A 356 -25.21 -15.84 -29.61
C GLU A 356 -24.06 -16.47 -28.79
N ARG A 357 -22.81 -16.05 -29.07
CA ARG A 357 -21.60 -16.55 -28.43
C ARG A 357 -20.74 -15.45 -27.82
N ASN A 358 -21.21 -14.20 -27.80
CA ASN A 358 -20.41 -13.02 -27.44
C ASN A 358 -19.05 -12.97 -28.18
N GLN A 359 -19.06 -13.32 -29.46
CA GLN A 359 -17.86 -13.38 -30.30
C GLN A 359 -17.77 -12.15 -31.21
N ILE A 360 -16.55 -11.74 -31.52
CA ILE A 360 -16.22 -10.54 -32.31
C ILE A 360 -16.86 -9.29 -31.67
N PRO A 361 -16.39 -8.90 -30.47
CA PRO A 361 -16.86 -7.68 -29.81
C PRO A 361 -16.55 -6.46 -30.68
N VAL A 362 -17.44 -5.46 -30.64
CA VAL A 362 -17.19 -4.15 -31.22
C VAL A 362 -16.41 -3.34 -30.18
N PRO A 363 -15.13 -3.06 -30.37
CA PRO A 363 -14.33 -2.43 -29.32
C PRO A 363 -14.75 -0.99 -29.04
N LEU A 364 -14.75 -0.60 -27.76
CA LEU A 364 -15.02 0.78 -27.36
C LEU A 364 -13.85 1.70 -27.70
N TYR A 365 -12.62 1.20 -27.57
CA TYR A 365 -11.42 1.98 -27.81
C TYR A 365 -10.47 1.30 -28.79
N TYR A 366 -9.76 2.12 -29.54
CA TYR A 366 -8.54 1.76 -30.24
C TYR A 366 -7.37 2.51 -29.63
N TYR A 367 -6.23 1.84 -29.56
CA TYR A 367 -4.99 2.45 -29.08
C TYR A 367 -3.80 2.11 -29.97
N LYS A 368 -2.79 2.98 -29.95
CA LYS A 368 -1.48 2.79 -30.60
C LYS A 368 -0.37 3.21 -29.66
N VAL A 369 0.50 2.29 -29.23
CA VAL A 369 1.73 2.59 -28.50
C VAL A 369 2.88 2.63 -29.48
N VAL A 370 3.71 3.65 -29.32
CA VAL A 370 4.90 3.91 -30.13
C VAL A 370 6.07 3.92 -29.17
N TYR A 371 6.97 2.95 -29.32
CA TYR A 371 8.09 2.80 -28.39
C TYR A 371 9.43 2.74 -29.14
N ASP A 372 10.29 3.74 -28.93
CA ASP A 372 11.69 3.71 -29.38
C ASP A 372 12.57 3.10 -28.29
N ALA A 373 13.01 1.85 -28.50
CA ALA A 373 13.81 1.13 -27.53
C ALA A 373 15.21 1.72 -27.33
N GLY A 374 15.80 2.28 -28.38
CA GLY A 374 17.12 2.91 -28.32
C GLY A 374 17.11 4.19 -27.49
N ARG A 375 16.01 4.95 -27.55
CA ARG A 375 15.85 6.23 -26.87
C ARG A 375 15.03 6.16 -25.58
N ARG A 376 14.40 5.01 -25.30
CA ARG A 376 13.48 4.80 -24.16
C ARG A 376 12.32 5.81 -24.16
N LEU A 377 11.81 6.15 -25.34
CA LEU A 377 10.68 7.07 -25.50
C LEU A 377 9.42 6.26 -25.84
N GLY A 378 8.33 6.52 -25.12
CA GLY A 378 7.05 5.84 -25.31
C GLY A 378 5.88 6.82 -25.39
N THR A 379 5.04 6.70 -26.41
CA THR A 379 3.79 7.49 -26.55
C THR A 379 2.63 6.56 -26.83
N ALA A 380 1.54 6.70 -26.07
CA ALA A 380 0.29 5.98 -26.31
C ALA A 380 -0.79 6.95 -26.83
N PHE A 381 -1.38 6.60 -27.96
CA PHE A 381 -2.54 7.26 -28.54
C PHE A 381 -3.78 6.42 -28.28
N VAL A 382 -4.89 7.06 -27.90
CA VAL A 382 -6.13 6.39 -27.52
C VAL A 382 -7.30 7.14 -28.11
N SER A 383 -8.22 6.43 -28.75
CA SER A 383 -9.42 7.01 -29.36
C SER A 383 -10.67 6.16 -29.09
N ILE A 384 -11.82 6.81 -28.93
CA ILE A 384 -13.12 6.16 -28.77
C ILE A 384 -13.66 5.75 -30.14
N ASN A 385 -13.94 4.46 -30.31
CA ASN A 385 -14.58 3.87 -31.48
C ASN A 385 -16.10 3.82 -31.28
N ASN A 386 -16.72 5.00 -31.19
CA ASN A 386 -18.17 5.13 -31.21
C ASN A 386 -18.59 6.53 -31.69
N PRO A 387 -19.09 6.69 -32.93
CA PRO A 387 -19.53 7.98 -33.45
C PRO A 387 -20.90 8.42 -32.92
N HIS A 388 -21.58 7.58 -32.14
CA HIS A 388 -22.93 7.84 -31.62
C HIS A 388 -22.94 8.32 -30.17
N TYR A 389 -21.78 8.38 -29.51
CA TYR A 389 -21.66 8.97 -28.18
C TYR A 389 -21.78 10.49 -28.23
N SER A 390 -22.54 11.04 -27.29
CA SER A 390 -22.53 12.47 -26.99
C SER A 390 -21.19 12.90 -26.39
N GLU A 391 -20.90 14.18 -26.44
CA GLU A 391 -19.69 14.74 -25.81
C GLU A 391 -19.59 14.39 -24.31
N SER A 392 -20.73 14.33 -23.61
CA SER A 392 -20.77 13.94 -22.20
C SER A 392 -20.43 12.46 -21.97
N GLU A 393 -20.85 11.58 -22.86
CA GLU A 393 -20.52 10.15 -22.84
C GLU A 393 -19.07 9.92 -23.22
N CYS A 394 -18.55 10.67 -24.20
CA CYS A 394 -17.13 10.70 -24.51
C CYS A 394 -16.30 11.15 -23.30
N LYS A 395 -16.67 12.24 -22.61
CA LYS A 395 -15.97 12.73 -21.40
C LYS A 395 -16.08 11.77 -20.21
N ALA A 396 -17.22 11.10 -20.03
CA ALA A 396 -17.38 10.06 -19.02
C ALA A 396 -16.49 8.85 -19.31
N SER A 397 -16.35 8.50 -20.59
CA SER A 397 -15.45 7.47 -21.10
C SER A 397 -13.97 7.90 -21.02
N GLU A 398 -13.65 9.18 -21.20
CA GLU A 398 -12.30 9.75 -21.09
C GLU A 398 -11.73 9.76 -19.66
N LYS A 399 -12.58 9.71 -18.61
CA LYS A 399 -12.12 9.50 -17.22
C LYS A 399 -11.48 8.11 -17.02
N MET A 400 -11.58 7.24 -18.02
CA MET A 400 -10.94 5.93 -18.15
C MET A 400 -9.60 5.99 -18.93
N ARG A 401 -9.05 7.20 -19.20
CA ARG A 401 -7.76 7.45 -19.89
C ARG A 401 -6.59 6.62 -19.37
N THR A 402 -6.54 6.34 -18.07
CA THR A 402 -5.44 5.59 -17.43
C THR A 402 -5.47 4.10 -17.79
N VAL A 403 -6.66 3.53 -18.03
CA VAL A 403 -6.85 2.11 -18.38
C VAL A 403 -6.27 1.76 -19.75
N LEU A 404 -6.34 2.71 -20.69
CA LEU A 404 -5.94 2.49 -22.08
C LEU A 404 -4.46 2.66 -22.34
N VAL A 405 -3.79 3.57 -21.62
CA VAL A 405 -2.31 3.62 -21.60
C VAL A 405 -1.76 2.29 -21.06
N LEU A 406 -2.51 1.63 -20.18
CA LEU A 406 -2.10 0.39 -19.55
C LEU A 406 -2.29 -0.89 -20.35
N ALA A 407 -3.45 -1.07 -20.98
CA ALA A 407 -3.67 -2.20 -21.91
C ALA A 407 -2.64 -2.16 -23.06
N ALA A 408 -2.29 -0.94 -23.48
CA ALA A 408 -1.34 -0.67 -24.54
C ALA A 408 0.14 -0.89 -24.09
N VAL A 409 0.48 -0.62 -22.83
CA VAL A 409 1.80 -0.92 -22.25
C VAL A 409 1.93 -2.40 -21.88
N LEU A 410 0.86 -3.07 -21.44
CA LEU A 410 0.81 -4.52 -21.22
C LEU A 410 0.94 -5.33 -22.52
N ALA A 411 0.46 -4.78 -23.65
CA ALA A 411 0.70 -5.36 -24.97
C ALA A 411 2.18 -5.31 -25.39
N ALA A 412 2.94 -4.31 -24.91
CA ALA A 412 4.33 -4.02 -25.28
C ALA A 412 5.41 -4.88 -24.60
N VAL A 413 5.01 -5.90 -23.84
CA VAL A 413 5.89 -6.67 -22.95
C VAL A 413 6.86 -7.59 -23.70
N THR A 414 6.78 -7.71 -25.04
CA THR A 414 7.77 -8.46 -25.85
C THR A 414 8.88 -7.60 -26.47
N ALA A 415 8.77 -6.26 -26.41
CA ALA A 415 9.83 -5.32 -26.75
C ALA A 415 9.85 -4.21 -25.69
N LEU A 416 10.31 -4.59 -24.50
CA LEU A 416 10.16 -3.83 -23.26
C LEU A 416 10.63 -2.36 -23.34
N PRO A 417 9.79 -1.40 -22.89
CA PRO A 417 10.22 -0.20 -22.19
C PRO A 417 10.97 -0.56 -20.93
N THR A 418 12.13 0.05 -20.74
CA THR A 418 12.80 0.04 -19.43
C THR A 418 12.01 0.81 -18.39
N GLU A 419 10.83 1.39 -18.66
CA GLU A 419 9.95 1.97 -17.64
C GLU A 419 8.48 1.65 -17.96
N ILE A 420 7.99 0.59 -17.33
CA ILE A 420 6.55 0.30 -17.19
C ILE A 420 5.99 1.12 -16.02
N PRO A 421 4.73 1.60 -16.10
CA PRO A 421 4.09 2.39 -15.05
C PRO A 421 4.26 1.78 -13.66
N GLU A 422 4.50 2.62 -12.65
CA GLU A 422 4.56 2.11 -11.28
C GLU A 422 3.17 1.57 -10.89
N PRO A 423 3.05 0.38 -10.27
CA PRO A 423 1.77 -0.29 -10.05
C PRO A 423 0.71 0.59 -9.35
N GLY A 424 1.14 1.48 -8.45
CA GLY A 424 0.25 2.44 -7.78
C GLY A 424 -0.53 3.37 -8.71
N GLN A 425 -0.02 3.61 -9.92
CA GLN A 425 -0.72 4.42 -10.94
C GLN A 425 -1.93 3.68 -11.55
N LEU A 426 -2.03 2.37 -11.33
CA LEU A 426 -2.99 1.47 -11.98
C LEU A 426 -4.07 0.98 -11.02
N ALA A 427 -4.04 1.48 -9.79
CA ALA A 427 -4.90 1.04 -8.70
C ALA A 427 -6.40 1.22 -8.96
N LEU A 428 -6.77 2.17 -9.83
CA LEU A 428 -8.16 2.43 -10.24
C LEU A 428 -8.58 1.65 -11.50
N VAL A 429 -7.64 0.90 -12.08
CA VAL A 429 -7.77 0.29 -13.41
C VAL A 429 -7.83 -1.23 -13.33
N LEU A 430 -6.95 -1.84 -12.54
CA LEU A 430 -6.80 -3.28 -12.49
C LEU A 430 -7.65 -3.87 -11.36
N GLY A 431 -8.25 -5.04 -11.63
CA GLY A 431 -8.82 -5.88 -10.57
C GLY A 431 -7.73 -6.39 -9.63
N GLU A 432 -8.12 -7.09 -8.57
CA GLU A 432 -7.17 -7.62 -7.57
C GLU A 432 -6.12 -8.51 -8.22
N GLU A 433 -6.53 -9.56 -8.94
CA GLU A 433 -5.62 -10.53 -9.54
C GLU A 433 -4.77 -9.91 -10.68
N ASP A 434 -5.37 -9.08 -11.54
CA ASP A 434 -4.65 -8.41 -12.64
C ASP A 434 -3.59 -7.42 -12.13
N PHE A 435 -3.90 -6.68 -11.06
CA PHE A 435 -2.97 -5.75 -10.42
C PHE A 435 -1.77 -6.48 -9.87
N GLU A 436 -2.04 -7.61 -9.24
CA GLU A 436 -1.10 -8.45 -8.57
C GLU A 436 -0.14 -9.15 -9.55
N ASP A 437 -0.65 -9.66 -10.67
CA ASP A 437 0.18 -10.20 -11.76
C ASP A 437 1.05 -9.10 -12.40
N TYR A 438 0.47 -7.91 -12.59
CA TYR A 438 1.22 -6.75 -13.06
C TYR A 438 2.34 -6.35 -12.08
N LEU A 439 2.05 -6.33 -10.78
CA LEU A 439 2.99 -6.01 -9.73
C LEU A 439 4.17 -6.98 -9.73
N ASP A 440 3.92 -8.29 -9.87
CA ASP A 440 4.98 -9.31 -9.95
C ASP A 440 5.90 -9.07 -11.17
N ALA A 441 5.31 -8.83 -12.36
CA ALA A 441 6.06 -8.52 -13.58
C ALA A 441 6.85 -7.21 -13.47
N TRP A 442 6.26 -6.20 -12.80
CA TRP A 442 6.91 -4.91 -12.57
C TRP A 442 8.12 -5.04 -11.64
N LEU A 443 7.96 -5.78 -10.54
CA LEU A 443 9.03 -6.02 -9.58
C LEU A 443 10.18 -6.82 -10.21
N GLU A 444 9.89 -7.79 -11.05
CA GLU A 444 10.90 -8.54 -11.80
C GLU A 444 11.76 -7.61 -12.67
N LEU A 445 11.11 -6.69 -13.41
CA LEU A 445 11.82 -5.71 -14.23
C LEU A 445 12.65 -4.75 -13.36
N GLU A 446 12.07 -4.16 -12.32
CA GLU A 446 12.79 -3.22 -11.43
C GLU A 446 14.02 -3.86 -10.77
N GLN A 447 13.90 -5.11 -10.32
CA GLN A 447 15.02 -5.84 -9.73
C GLN A 447 16.11 -6.15 -10.77
N SER A 448 15.73 -6.46 -12.02
CA SER A 448 16.69 -6.68 -13.12
C SER A 448 17.55 -5.44 -13.42
N LYS A 449 16.99 -4.23 -13.28
CA LYS A 449 17.73 -2.97 -13.42
C LYS A 449 18.82 -2.82 -12.36
N SER A 450 18.52 -3.24 -11.12
CA SER A 450 19.43 -3.14 -9.99
C SER A 450 20.53 -4.23 -9.99
N ALA A 451 20.26 -5.39 -10.61
CA ALA A 451 21.21 -6.49 -10.74
C ALA A 451 22.41 -6.18 -11.64
N ASN A 452 22.28 -5.22 -12.57
CA ASN A 452 23.38 -4.78 -13.45
C ASN A 452 24.41 -3.85 -12.77
N ALA A 453 24.22 -3.50 -11.48
CA ALA A 453 25.06 -2.54 -10.76
C ALA A 453 26.03 -3.15 -9.73
N SER A 454 26.13 -4.49 -9.59
CA SER A 454 27.11 -5.08 -8.65
C SER A 454 27.67 -6.42 -9.12
N ILE A 455 28.73 -6.37 -9.93
CA ILE A 455 29.67 -7.48 -10.11
C ILE A 455 31.01 -7.03 -9.53
N GLU A 456 31.20 -7.22 -8.23
CA GLU A 456 32.54 -7.45 -7.68
C GLU A 456 32.68 -8.94 -7.41
N ALA A 457 33.10 -9.66 -8.45
CA ALA A 457 33.54 -11.04 -8.35
C ALA A 457 35.02 -11.06 -7.93
N GLY A 458 35.27 -10.91 -6.63
CA GLY A 458 36.54 -11.34 -6.05
C GLY A 458 36.59 -12.87 -5.97
N PRO A 459 37.73 -13.52 -6.24
CA PRO A 459 37.87 -14.96 -6.09
C PRO A 459 37.70 -15.31 -4.60
N ARG A 460 36.61 -16.00 -4.25
CA ARG A 460 36.29 -16.35 -2.86
C ARG A 460 36.09 -17.86 -2.72
N SER A 461 36.69 -18.43 -1.67
CA SER A 461 36.48 -19.82 -1.26
C SER A 461 35.12 -19.98 -0.57
N GLY A 462 34.10 -20.46 -1.29
CA GLY A 462 32.76 -20.68 -0.73
C GLY A 462 31.68 -20.79 -1.80
N CYS A 463 30.42 -20.85 -1.36
CA CYS A 463 29.26 -20.93 -2.24
C CYS A 463 28.57 -19.58 -2.37
N THR A 464 28.12 -19.25 -3.58
CA THR A 464 27.35 -18.04 -3.88
C THR A 464 26.18 -18.39 -4.77
N PHE A 465 24.99 -17.94 -4.38
CA PHE A 465 23.74 -18.16 -5.12
C PHE A 465 22.93 -16.86 -5.16
N ARG A 466 22.25 -16.58 -6.27
CA ARG A 466 21.29 -15.49 -6.38
C ARG A 466 19.91 -15.98 -5.97
N ILE A 467 19.18 -15.17 -5.22
CA ILE A 467 17.80 -15.50 -4.87
C ILE A 467 16.91 -15.62 -6.13
N ASN A 468 17.20 -14.82 -7.16
CA ASN A 468 16.59 -14.87 -8.49
C ASN A 468 17.52 -15.61 -9.47
N GLY A 469 17.00 -16.64 -10.13
CA GLY A 469 17.71 -17.42 -11.16
C GLY A 469 18.39 -18.70 -10.68
N ASP A 470 18.87 -18.77 -9.43
CA ASP A 470 19.66 -19.91 -8.95
C ASP A 470 18.90 -20.86 -7.99
N LEU A 471 17.63 -20.59 -7.65
CA LEU A 471 16.83 -21.41 -6.72
C LEU A 471 15.66 -22.09 -7.44
N GLY A 472 15.60 -23.42 -7.40
CA GLY A 472 14.56 -24.21 -8.06
C GLY A 472 13.21 -24.22 -7.34
N GLN A 473 12.18 -24.68 -8.07
CA GLN A 473 10.81 -24.86 -7.59
C GLN A 473 10.33 -26.32 -7.79
N PRO A 474 9.42 -26.86 -6.96
CA PRO A 474 8.91 -26.31 -5.70
C PRO A 474 10.03 -26.13 -4.66
N GLN A 475 10.14 -24.93 -4.10
CA GLN A 475 11.27 -24.58 -3.25
C GLN A 475 11.18 -25.23 -1.84
N PRO A 476 12.30 -25.78 -1.31
CA PRO A 476 12.41 -26.18 0.10
C PRO A 476 12.49 -25.00 1.08
N VAL A 477 12.23 -25.27 2.36
CA VAL A 477 12.58 -24.37 3.46
C VAL A 477 14.07 -24.49 3.75
N TYR A 478 14.77 -23.37 3.77
CA TYR A 478 16.21 -23.30 4.03
C TYR A 478 16.49 -22.71 5.42
N LEU A 479 17.21 -23.45 6.27
CA LEU A 479 17.64 -22.96 7.59
C LEU A 479 19.16 -22.94 7.72
N ARG A 480 19.70 -21.83 8.23
CA ARG A 480 21.10 -21.67 8.64
C ARG A 480 21.14 -21.70 10.17
N GLY A 481 21.56 -22.82 10.74
CA GLY A 481 21.31 -23.12 12.15
C GLY A 481 19.81 -23.20 12.43
N ASN A 482 19.31 -22.43 13.40
CA ASN A 482 17.88 -22.40 13.77
C ASN A 482 17.10 -21.21 13.17
N ARG A 483 17.69 -20.47 12.22
CA ARG A 483 17.06 -19.31 11.57
C ARG A 483 16.89 -19.58 10.07
N TYR A 484 15.91 -18.93 9.46
CA TYR A 484 15.80 -18.93 8.00
C TYR A 484 17.10 -18.44 7.36
N LEU A 485 17.48 -19.07 6.25
CA LEU A 485 18.54 -18.57 5.40
C LEU A 485 18.21 -17.13 4.99
N ALA A 486 19.22 -16.28 4.83
CA ALA A 486 19.04 -14.88 4.43
C ALA A 486 20.12 -14.49 3.42
N ALA A 487 19.78 -13.56 2.52
CA ALA A 487 20.74 -12.94 1.63
C ALA A 487 21.73 -12.03 2.40
N ASN A 488 22.90 -11.78 1.82
CA ASN A 488 23.91 -10.90 2.38
C ASN A 488 23.61 -9.43 2.03
N GLY A 489 23.25 -8.64 3.05
CA GLY A 489 22.89 -7.23 2.87
C GLY A 489 21.67 -7.10 1.95
N ASN A 490 21.67 -6.09 1.09
CA ASN A 490 20.61 -5.83 0.10
C ASN A 490 20.98 -6.34 -1.32
N SER A 491 21.92 -7.30 -1.43
CA SER A 491 22.50 -7.71 -2.72
C SER A 491 21.68 -8.74 -3.50
N GLY A 492 20.72 -9.41 -2.86
CA GLY A 492 20.06 -10.59 -3.43
C GLY A 492 20.98 -11.81 -3.63
N GLN A 493 22.20 -11.79 -3.07
CA GLN A 493 23.11 -12.93 -3.09
C GLN A 493 23.18 -13.59 -1.71
N ILE A 494 23.14 -14.92 -1.69
CA ILE A 494 23.42 -15.76 -0.53
C ILE A 494 24.87 -16.22 -0.64
N ARG A 495 25.66 -16.00 0.41
CA ARG A 495 27.05 -16.43 0.50
C ARG A 495 27.25 -17.35 1.70
N LEU A 496 27.80 -18.53 1.43
CA LEU A 496 28.18 -19.53 2.42
C LEU A 496 29.69 -19.75 2.36
N ASN A 497 30.34 -19.89 3.50
CA ASN A 497 31.75 -20.29 3.52
C ASN A 497 31.88 -21.78 3.16
N THR A 498 33.01 -22.21 2.57
CA THR A 498 33.27 -23.65 2.37
C THR A 498 33.18 -24.40 3.70
N GLY A 499 32.45 -25.53 3.70
CA GLY A 499 32.15 -26.32 4.90
C GLY A 499 30.91 -25.85 5.68
N GLU A 500 30.32 -24.71 5.34
CA GLU A 500 29.13 -24.20 6.01
C GLU A 500 27.87 -25.02 5.66
N GLN A 501 27.01 -25.26 6.65
CA GLN A 501 25.85 -26.13 6.53
C GLN A 501 24.53 -25.37 6.46
N VAL A 502 23.62 -25.87 5.61
CA VAL A 502 22.23 -25.39 5.47
C VAL A 502 21.29 -26.60 5.54
N VAL A 503 20.27 -26.51 6.39
CA VAL A 503 19.20 -27.50 6.44
C VAL A 503 18.20 -27.22 5.32
N ILE A 504 17.89 -28.27 4.57
CA ILE A 504 16.93 -28.30 3.47
C ILE A 504 15.71 -29.10 3.95
N ALA A 505 14.53 -28.50 3.96
CA ALA A 505 13.33 -29.13 4.49
C ALA A 505 12.13 -29.02 3.54
N CYS A 506 11.57 -30.16 3.17
CA CYS A 506 10.32 -30.28 2.43
C CYS A 506 9.19 -30.61 3.41
N THR A 507 8.70 -29.58 4.10
CA THR A 507 7.76 -29.72 5.23
C THR A 507 6.37 -30.18 4.79
N GLY A 508 5.72 -31.00 5.62
CA GLY A 508 4.36 -31.52 5.41
C GLY A 508 4.33 -32.97 4.96
N SER A 509 3.23 -33.67 5.28
CA SER A 509 3.10 -35.12 5.03
C SER A 509 3.34 -35.48 3.55
N GLY A 510 4.13 -36.53 3.33
CA GLY A 510 4.42 -37.11 2.01
C GLY A 510 5.36 -36.30 1.11
N ARG A 511 5.99 -35.24 1.61
CA ARG A 511 6.92 -34.41 0.82
C ARG A 511 8.36 -34.85 1.03
N SER A 512 9.13 -34.85 -0.05
CA SER A 512 10.54 -35.27 -0.05
C SER A 512 11.40 -34.37 -0.91
N ILE A 513 12.68 -34.31 -0.58
CA ILE A 513 13.72 -33.59 -1.32
C ILE A 513 13.98 -34.32 -2.64
N ARG A 514 14.07 -33.55 -3.73
CA ARG A 514 14.36 -33.98 -5.09
C ARG A 514 15.67 -33.34 -5.55
N HIS A 515 16.48 -34.14 -6.25
CA HIS A 515 17.71 -33.73 -6.91
C HIS A 515 18.10 -34.82 -7.93
N PRO A 516 18.73 -34.49 -9.08
CA PRO A 516 19.19 -35.50 -10.05
C PRO A 516 20.09 -36.59 -9.45
N ASN A 517 20.95 -36.19 -8.50
CA ASN A 517 21.89 -37.07 -7.80
C ASN A 517 21.39 -37.55 -6.41
N ILE A 518 20.08 -37.67 -6.20
CA ILE A 518 19.56 -38.11 -4.89
C ILE A 518 20.00 -39.56 -4.60
N ALA A 519 20.64 -39.79 -3.44
CA ALA A 519 21.11 -41.11 -3.02
C ALA A 519 20.12 -41.80 -2.08
N ALA A 520 19.42 -41.02 -1.26
CA ALA A 520 18.39 -41.49 -0.35
C ALA A 520 17.27 -40.46 -0.23
N THR A 521 16.02 -40.92 -0.29
CA THR A 521 14.85 -40.06 -0.09
C THR A 521 14.82 -39.55 1.34
N ARG A 522 14.78 -38.23 1.50
CA ARG A 522 14.66 -37.52 2.78
C ARG A 522 13.63 -36.40 2.65
N ASP A 523 12.92 -36.10 3.72
CA ASP A 523 12.07 -34.90 3.86
C ASP A 523 12.85 -33.73 4.46
N VAL A 524 13.81 -34.01 5.34
CA VAL A 524 14.77 -33.04 5.89
C VAL A 524 16.19 -33.58 5.75
N ALA A 525 17.12 -32.75 5.27
CA ALA A 525 18.53 -33.12 5.16
C ALA A 525 19.46 -31.90 5.26
N THR A 526 20.75 -32.13 5.56
CA THR A 526 21.74 -31.05 5.66
C THR A 526 22.64 -31.05 4.42
N ALA A 527 22.70 -29.90 3.73
CA ALA A 527 23.62 -29.63 2.64
C ALA A 527 24.84 -28.86 3.15
N THR A 528 26.03 -29.24 2.73
CA THR A 528 27.30 -28.59 3.11
C THR A 528 27.88 -27.87 1.89
N CYS A 529 28.22 -26.59 2.05
CA CYS A 529 28.82 -25.80 1.00
C CYS A 529 30.21 -26.33 0.61
N VAL A 530 30.43 -26.53 -0.70
CA VAL A 530 31.74 -26.90 -1.26
C VAL A 530 32.38 -25.68 -1.92
N SER A 531 31.87 -25.27 -3.08
CA SER A 531 32.39 -24.14 -3.87
C SER A 531 31.39 -23.70 -4.94
N ASN A 532 31.41 -22.43 -5.34
CA ASN A 532 30.55 -21.87 -6.39
C ASN A 532 29.06 -22.08 -6.07
N ASN A 533 28.35 -22.90 -6.83
CA ASN A 533 26.96 -23.27 -6.54
C ASN A 533 26.81 -24.72 -6.07
N LEU A 534 27.92 -25.39 -5.73
CA LEU A 534 27.94 -26.82 -5.41
C LEU A 534 27.89 -27.08 -3.91
N VAL A 535 27.07 -28.06 -3.54
CA VAL A 535 26.93 -28.58 -2.18
C VAL A 535 27.07 -30.10 -2.16
N SER A 536 27.49 -30.63 -1.01
CA SER A 536 27.51 -32.07 -0.73
C SER A 536 26.48 -32.41 0.34
N GLY A 537 26.04 -33.67 0.37
CA GLY A 537 25.03 -34.16 1.32
C GLY A 537 25.36 -35.56 1.81
N ALA A 538 26.04 -35.65 2.96
CA ALA A 538 26.50 -36.93 3.50
C ALA A 538 25.34 -37.93 3.70
N GLY A 539 25.38 -39.06 2.98
CA GLY A 539 24.40 -40.15 3.11
C GLY A 539 23.05 -39.90 2.44
N TRP A 540 22.89 -38.82 1.66
CA TRP A 540 21.63 -38.56 0.92
C TRP A 540 21.81 -37.93 -0.46
N LEU A 541 23.00 -37.42 -0.79
CA LEU A 541 23.35 -36.89 -2.10
C LEU A 541 24.60 -37.61 -2.66
N ASN A 542 24.53 -38.07 -3.91
CA ASN A 542 25.66 -38.68 -4.59
C ASN A 542 26.61 -37.60 -5.13
N GLY A 543 27.80 -37.49 -4.55
CA GLY A 543 28.80 -36.49 -4.93
C GLY A 543 28.37 -35.04 -4.64
N ASN A 544 28.94 -34.11 -5.39
CA ASN A 544 28.58 -32.69 -5.31
C ASN A 544 27.42 -32.40 -6.28
N GLY A 545 26.43 -31.63 -5.83
CA GLY A 545 25.27 -31.23 -6.63
C GLY A 545 25.03 -29.72 -6.58
N ALA A 546 24.34 -29.18 -7.58
CA ALA A 546 24.01 -27.75 -7.60
C ALA A 546 22.92 -27.45 -6.56
N PHE A 547 23.13 -26.47 -5.70
CA PHE A 547 22.18 -26.11 -4.64
C PHE A 547 20.78 -25.79 -5.20
N GLY A 548 20.72 -25.10 -6.35
CA GLY A 548 19.47 -24.76 -7.03
C GLY A 548 18.63 -25.95 -7.50
N GLN A 549 19.23 -27.13 -7.65
CA GLN A 549 18.53 -28.36 -8.04
C GLN A 549 17.91 -29.09 -6.84
N LEU A 550 18.15 -28.61 -5.60
CA LEU A 550 17.48 -29.13 -4.40
C LEU A 550 16.06 -28.55 -4.35
N THR A 551 15.10 -29.33 -4.82
CA THR A 551 13.67 -28.98 -4.83
C THR A 551 12.86 -29.93 -3.96
N CYS A 552 11.58 -29.66 -3.77
CA CYS A 552 10.65 -30.54 -3.09
C CYS A 552 9.71 -31.23 -4.09
N SER A 553 9.25 -32.43 -3.73
CA SER A 553 8.25 -33.17 -4.51
C SER A 553 6.90 -32.43 -4.63
N ALA A 554 6.61 -31.48 -3.74
CA ALA A 554 5.52 -30.52 -3.79
C ALA A 554 5.89 -29.30 -2.95
N HIS A 555 5.15 -28.19 -3.08
CA HIS A 555 5.40 -26.99 -2.25
C HIS A 555 5.38 -27.32 -0.75
N ALA A 556 6.37 -26.79 -0.03
CA ALA A 556 6.49 -26.95 1.42
C ALA A 556 5.21 -26.47 2.13
N HIS A 557 4.73 -27.25 3.10
CA HIS A 557 3.54 -26.94 3.87
C HIS A 557 3.87 -25.96 5.00
N HIS A 558 3.22 -24.80 4.98
CA HIS A 558 3.22 -23.83 6.08
C HIS A 558 1.99 -24.03 6.98
N GLU A 559 2.13 -23.67 8.25
CA GLU A 559 1.11 -23.80 9.29
C GLU A 559 0.86 -22.49 10.02
N ALA A 560 -0.40 -22.27 10.42
CA ALA A 560 -0.81 -21.20 11.31
C ALA A 560 -1.32 -21.80 12.63
N GLN A 561 -0.68 -21.45 13.75
CA GLN A 561 -0.96 -22.02 15.07
C GLN A 561 -1.34 -20.93 16.07
N GLY A 562 -2.52 -21.06 16.69
CA GLY A 562 -2.89 -20.27 17.85
C GLY A 562 -1.95 -20.57 19.02
N THR A 563 -1.54 -19.54 19.75
CA THR A 563 -0.63 -19.67 20.90
C THR A 563 -1.36 -19.40 22.22
N SER A 564 -0.75 -19.77 23.34
CA SER A 564 -1.24 -19.35 24.67
C SER A 564 -0.96 -17.87 24.97
N THR A 565 -0.13 -17.22 24.16
CA THR A 565 0.19 -15.79 24.27
C THR A 565 -0.99 -14.94 23.83
N ARG A 566 -1.15 -13.81 24.52
CA ARG A 566 -2.19 -12.83 24.27
C ARG A 566 -1.57 -11.51 23.85
N CYS A 567 -2.23 -10.82 22.93
CA CYS A 567 -1.86 -9.49 22.49
C CYS A 567 -2.88 -8.47 23.03
N TRP A 568 -2.86 -7.26 22.48
CA TRP A 568 -3.74 -6.15 22.87
C TRP A 568 -5.18 -6.60 23.15
N ASN A 569 -5.77 -6.11 24.25
CA ASN A 569 -7.13 -6.43 24.68
C ASN A 569 -7.39 -7.95 24.82
N ASN A 570 -6.39 -8.68 25.32
CA ASN A 570 -6.42 -10.12 25.56
C ASN A 570 -6.77 -10.97 24.32
N ASN A 571 -6.46 -10.46 23.13
CA ASN A 571 -6.72 -11.15 21.86
C ASN A 571 -5.70 -12.26 21.61
N MET A 572 -6.02 -13.19 20.71
CA MET A 572 -5.19 -14.37 20.46
C MET A 572 -3.98 -14.01 19.61
N VAL A 573 -2.79 -14.46 20.02
CA VAL A 573 -1.61 -14.44 19.14
C VAL A 573 -1.57 -15.73 18.32
N ILE A 574 -1.48 -15.60 17.01
CA ILE A 574 -1.29 -16.68 16.04
C ILE A 574 0.11 -16.54 15.47
N ARG A 575 0.88 -17.63 15.39
CA ARG A 575 2.17 -17.67 14.68
C ARG A 575 2.02 -18.42 13.36
N VAL A 576 2.68 -17.95 12.31
CA VAL A 576 2.68 -18.59 10.99
C VAL A 576 4.10 -18.94 10.59
N GLY A 577 4.31 -20.14 10.03
CA GLY A 577 5.64 -20.57 9.63
C GLY A 577 5.71 -22.04 9.27
N PHE A 578 6.85 -22.68 9.56
CA PHE A 578 7.16 -24.04 9.11
C PHE A 578 7.60 -24.93 10.27
N ILE A 579 7.15 -26.18 10.29
CA ILE A 579 7.66 -27.19 11.23
C ILE A 579 8.79 -27.98 10.55
N VAL A 580 9.99 -27.88 11.10
CA VAL A 580 11.17 -28.65 10.66
C VAL A 580 11.70 -29.42 11.87
N ASN A 581 11.85 -30.74 11.75
CA ASN A 581 12.28 -31.61 12.86
C ASN A 581 11.52 -31.37 14.17
N ASN A 582 10.18 -31.29 14.09
CA ASN A 582 9.28 -31.00 15.23
C ASN A 582 9.50 -29.64 15.92
N VAL A 583 10.25 -28.73 15.32
CA VAL A 583 10.42 -27.35 15.80
C VAL A 583 9.64 -26.40 14.90
N PHE A 584 8.82 -25.55 15.49
CA PHE A 584 8.08 -24.51 14.76
C PHE A 584 8.98 -23.29 14.57
N HIS A 585 9.30 -22.97 13.32
CA HIS A 585 10.01 -21.77 12.92
C HIS A 585 8.98 -20.72 12.47
N PRO A 586 8.80 -19.61 13.19
CA PRO A 586 7.83 -18.57 12.82
C PRO A 586 8.42 -17.58 11.80
N LEU A 587 7.62 -17.22 10.80
CA LEU A 587 7.88 -16.13 9.84
C LEU A 587 7.28 -14.81 10.33
N TYR A 588 6.04 -14.85 10.80
CA TYR A 588 5.33 -13.71 11.37
C TYR A 588 4.28 -14.16 12.37
N TRP A 589 3.75 -13.17 13.08
CA TRP A 589 2.68 -13.36 14.03
C TRP A 589 1.52 -12.41 13.75
N SER A 590 0.33 -12.81 14.17
CA SER A 590 -0.91 -12.07 14.03
C SER A 590 -1.61 -11.94 15.39
N CYS A 591 -1.99 -10.72 15.73
CA CYS A 591 -2.87 -10.40 16.83
C CYS A 591 -4.32 -10.42 16.32
N PHE A 592 -5.09 -11.42 16.75
CA PHE A 592 -6.38 -11.74 16.16
C PHE A 592 -7.51 -11.69 17.20
N ASN A 593 -8.51 -10.86 16.91
CA ASN A 593 -9.75 -10.81 17.67
C ASN A 593 -10.71 -11.89 17.17
N GLN A 594 -10.82 -12.96 17.94
CA GLN A 594 -11.62 -14.13 17.58
C GLN A 594 -13.12 -13.82 17.52
N ASN A 595 -13.61 -12.88 18.35
CA ASN A 595 -15.04 -12.55 18.40
C ASN A 595 -15.47 -11.76 17.17
N ARG A 596 -14.63 -10.81 16.73
CA ARG A 596 -14.89 -9.96 15.56
C ARG A 596 -14.33 -10.54 14.26
N MET A 597 -13.59 -11.65 14.31
CA MET A 597 -12.84 -12.20 13.17
C MET A 597 -11.97 -11.12 12.49
N GLU A 598 -11.27 -10.34 13.31
CA GLU A 598 -10.58 -9.13 12.93
C GLU A 598 -9.09 -9.29 13.22
N VAL A 599 -8.25 -8.97 12.23
CA VAL A 599 -6.80 -8.88 12.41
C VAL A 599 -6.45 -7.48 12.88
N LEU A 600 -5.99 -7.36 14.13
CA LEU A 600 -5.65 -6.07 14.74
C LEU A 600 -4.31 -5.57 14.23
N TYR A 601 -3.32 -6.46 14.21
CA TYR A 601 -2.03 -6.25 13.56
C TYR A 601 -1.28 -7.56 13.37
N VAL A 602 -0.33 -7.56 12.45
CA VAL A 602 0.71 -8.57 12.33
C VAL A 602 2.06 -7.94 12.59
N TRP A 603 3.04 -8.76 12.99
CA TRP A 603 4.41 -8.28 13.10
C TRP A 603 5.43 -9.30 12.60
N TYR A 604 6.53 -8.77 12.08
CA TYR A 604 7.62 -9.52 11.46
C TYR A 604 8.88 -8.66 11.37
N ASP A 605 10.02 -9.32 11.22
CA ASP A 605 11.30 -8.65 11.04
C ASP A 605 11.51 -8.30 9.56
N GLN A 606 12.00 -7.09 9.31
CA GLN A 606 12.41 -6.64 7.99
C GLN A 606 13.80 -5.99 8.09
N THR A 607 14.75 -6.58 7.39
CA THR A 607 16.19 -6.27 7.43
C THR A 607 16.68 -5.93 6.03
N PRO A 608 17.97 -5.61 5.81
CA PRO A 608 18.46 -5.31 4.47
C PRO A 608 18.29 -6.47 3.48
N ALA A 609 18.23 -7.71 3.97
CA ALA A 609 18.01 -8.91 3.16
C ALA A 609 16.65 -8.91 2.45
N ASN A 610 15.65 -8.21 2.99
CA ASN A 610 14.29 -8.15 2.43
C ASN A 610 14.17 -7.16 1.26
N ALA A 611 15.23 -6.41 0.93
CA ALA A 611 15.22 -5.45 -0.17
C ALA A 611 15.10 -6.10 -1.56
N VAL A 612 15.59 -7.34 -1.68
CA VAL A 612 15.45 -8.16 -2.90
C VAL A 612 14.73 -9.44 -2.48
N HIS A 613 13.71 -9.82 -3.23
CA HIS A 613 12.88 -11.00 -2.99
C HIS A 613 12.65 -11.75 -4.30
N GLN A 614 12.25 -13.01 -4.22
CA GLN A 614 11.98 -13.80 -5.42
C GLN A 614 10.82 -13.23 -6.25
N SER A 615 11.04 -13.02 -7.54
CA SER A 615 9.99 -12.68 -8.51
C SER A 615 9.34 -13.93 -9.10
N GLY A 616 8.15 -13.77 -9.70
CA GLY A 616 7.46 -14.86 -10.41
C GLY A 616 7.01 -16.03 -9.52
N VAL A 617 6.78 -15.80 -8.22
CA VAL A 617 6.33 -16.85 -7.31
C VAL A 617 4.82 -17.05 -7.41
N ASP A 618 4.41 -18.26 -7.79
CA ASP A 618 3.01 -18.68 -7.86
C ASP A 618 2.27 -18.46 -6.53
N ARG A 619 1.06 -17.89 -6.64
CA ARG A 619 0.18 -17.56 -5.52
C ARG A 619 -0.66 -18.77 -5.11
N PRO A 620 -0.69 -19.17 -3.83
CA PRO A 620 -1.62 -20.18 -3.35
C PRO A 620 -3.02 -19.59 -3.14
N SER A 621 -4.03 -20.45 -3.04
CA SER A 621 -5.37 -20.02 -2.60
C SER A 621 -5.34 -19.55 -1.13
N TRP A 622 -6.16 -18.55 -0.82
CA TRP A 622 -6.29 -18.02 0.53
C TRP A 622 -6.84 -19.04 1.53
N LEU A 623 -6.17 -19.17 2.67
CA LEU A 623 -6.49 -20.12 3.72
C LEU A 623 -7.17 -19.44 4.91
N ALA A 624 -8.35 -19.92 5.29
CA ALA A 624 -9.02 -19.48 6.52
C ALA A 624 -8.39 -20.10 7.78
N GLY A 625 -7.88 -21.33 7.66
CA GLY A 625 -7.51 -22.14 8.83
C GLY A 625 -8.72 -22.42 9.73
N SER A 626 -8.47 -22.73 11.01
CA SER A 626 -9.52 -22.94 12.02
C SER A 626 -10.02 -21.64 12.67
N PHE A 627 -9.59 -20.47 12.17
CA PHE A 627 -9.77 -19.18 12.84
C PHE A 627 -11.05 -18.43 12.46
N PHE A 628 -11.79 -18.89 11.46
CA PHE A 628 -13.06 -18.30 10.98
C PHE A 628 -14.23 -19.31 11.07
N PRO A 629 -14.54 -19.85 12.26
CA PRO A 629 -15.55 -20.90 12.39
C PRO A 629 -16.95 -20.39 12.00
N GLY A 630 -17.63 -21.12 11.12
CA GLY A 630 -18.98 -20.79 10.68
C GLY A 630 -19.09 -19.61 9.72
N VAL A 631 -17.97 -19.10 9.20
CA VAL A 631 -17.95 -18.03 8.20
C VAL A 631 -17.16 -18.49 6.97
N ALA A 632 -17.82 -18.51 5.82
CA ALA A 632 -17.19 -18.77 4.53
C ALA A 632 -16.40 -17.52 4.09
N VAL A 633 -15.27 -17.25 4.75
CA VAL A 633 -14.52 -15.99 4.62
C VAL A 633 -14.12 -15.68 3.17
N ASN A 634 -13.73 -16.68 2.37
CA ASN A 634 -13.47 -16.47 0.92
C ASN A 634 -14.69 -15.89 0.19
N THR A 635 -15.89 -16.41 0.46
CA THR A 635 -17.13 -15.90 -0.12
C THR A 635 -17.43 -14.47 0.31
N MET A 636 -17.09 -14.11 1.56
CA MET A 636 -17.34 -12.76 2.09
C MET A 636 -16.62 -11.67 1.30
N TYR A 637 -15.44 -11.99 0.73
CA TYR A 637 -14.65 -11.09 -0.10
C TYR A 637 -15.06 -11.09 -1.57
N THR A 638 -16.01 -11.92 -2.02
CA THR A 638 -16.48 -11.84 -3.41
C THR A 638 -17.27 -10.56 -3.65
N GLN A 639 -17.07 -9.89 -4.80
CA GLN A 639 -17.79 -8.65 -5.12
C GLN A 639 -19.31 -8.84 -5.10
N ALA A 640 -19.79 -10.00 -5.54
CA ALA A 640 -21.21 -10.35 -5.48
C ALA A 640 -21.74 -10.32 -4.04
N ASN A 641 -21.05 -10.98 -3.09
CA ASN A 641 -21.45 -10.97 -1.69
C ASN A 641 -21.30 -9.58 -1.06
N GLN A 642 -20.21 -8.87 -1.34
CA GLN A 642 -20.00 -7.50 -0.86
C GLN A 642 -21.14 -6.58 -1.31
N LYS A 643 -21.56 -6.67 -2.58
CA LYS A 643 -22.68 -5.91 -3.12
C LYS A 643 -23.99 -6.25 -2.41
N THR A 644 -24.25 -7.52 -2.15
CA THR A 644 -25.42 -7.97 -1.36
C THR A 644 -25.38 -7.40 0.06
N VAL A 645 -24.23 -7.46 0.74
CA VAL A 645 -24.08 -6.97 2.12
C VAL A 645 -24.18 -5.45 2.20
N VAL A 646 -23.46 -4.71 1.34
CA VAL A 646 -23.47 -3.25 1.31
C VAL A 646 -24.85 -2.70 0.94
N THR A 647 -25.61 -3.40 0.09
CA THR A 647 -27.01 -3.05 -0.21
C THR A 647 -27.87 -2.98 1.06
N ARG A 648 -27.60 -3.81 2.08
CA ARG A 648 -28.35 -3.77 3.35
C ARG A 648 -28.05 -2.53 4.19
N TYR A 649 -26.86 -1.95 4.05
CA TYR A 649 -26.45 -0.75 4.77
C TYR A 649 -26.90 0.54 4.07
N VAL A 650 -26.75 0.61 2.75
CA VAL A 650 -26.90 1.88 2.01
C VAL A 650 -27.99 1.85 0.93
N GLY A 651 -28.63 0.69 0.71
CA GLY A 651 -29.60 0.48 -0.36
C GLY A 651 -28.97 0.21 -1.73
N ALA A 652 -29.75 -0.37 -2.64
CA ALA A 652 -29.26 -0.94 -3.91
C ALA A 652 -28.53 0.07 -4.80
N THR A 653 -29.13 1.25 -5.00
CA THR A 653 -28.55 2.30 -5.88
C THR A 653 -27.19 2.80 -5.40
N LEU A 654 -26.99 2.95 -4.09
CA LEU A 654 -25.71 3.37 -3.54
C LEU A 654 -24.70 2.22 -3.51
N ALA A 655 -25.16 0.99 -3.27
CA ALA A 655 -24.29 -0.19 -3.37
C ALA A 655 -23.74 -0.40 -4.78
N ASP A 656 -24.52 -0.15 -5.83
CA ASP A 656 -24.05 -0.15 -7.23
C ASP A 656 -22.94 0.89 -7.49
N ARG A 657 -22.97 2.00 -6.76
CA ARG A 657 -21.97 3.08 -6.87
C ARG A 657 -20.71 2.78 -6.05
N TYR A 658 -20.88 2.18 -4.88
CA TYR A 658 -19.75 1.86 -4.01
C TYR A 658 -19.05 0.55 -4.39
N ILE A 659 -19.75 -0.42 -4.96
CA ILE A 659 -19.18 -1.72 -5.32
C ILE A 659 -19.21 -1.89 -6.84
N THR A 660 -18.05 -1.77 -7.47
CA THR A 660 -17.84 -1.92 -8.92
C THR A 660 -16.73 -2.94 -9.19
N SER A 661 -16.43 -3.22 -10.47
CA SER A 661 -15.32 -4.08 -10.88
C SER A 661 -13.94 -3.60 -10.40
N HIS A 662 -13.80 -2.31 -10.09
CA HIS A 662 -12.54 -1.67 -9.68
C HIS A 662 -12.60 -1.01 -8.30
N GLN A 663 -13.80 -0.88 -7.73
CA GLN A 663 -14.04 -0.35 -6.38
C GLN A 663 -14.74 -1.43 -5.57
N PHE A 664 -13.95 -2.24 -4.88
CA PHE A 664 -14.43 -3.31 -4.01
C PHE A 664 -13.40 -3.55 -2.91
N MET A 665 -13.73 -4.35 -1.91
CA MET A 665 -12.82 -4.66 -0.82
C MET A 665 -11.99 -5.91 -1.14
N ALA A 666 -10.73 -5.72 -1.50
CA ALA A 666 -9.76 -6.79 -1.72
C ALA A 666 -9.27 -7.41 -0.41
N ARG A 667 -8.62 -8.58 -0.53
CA ARG A 667 -7.95 -9.28 0.57
C ARG A 667 -6.60 -8.62 0.86
N GLY A 668 -6.64 -7.42 1.42
CA GLY A 668 -5.46 -6.59 1.66
C GLY A 668 -4.51 -7.22 2.67
N HIS A 669 -3.29 -7.54 2.22
CA HIS A 669 -2.25 -8.12 3.07
C HIS A 669 -1.80 -7.15 4.16
N LEU A 670 -1.44 -7.67 5.34
CA LEU A 670 -0.77 -6.91 6.40
C LEU A 670 0.74 -7.20 6.44
N ALA A 671 1.14 -8.46 6.30
CA ALA A 671 2.51 -8.82 5.93
C ALA A 671 2.50 -9.16 4.44
N ALA A 672 3.02 -8.25 3.63
CA ALA A 672 2.95 -8.37 2.17
C ALA A 672 3.73 -9.58 1.66
N LYS A 673 3.25 -10.20 0.57
CA LYS A 673 3.95 -11.29 -0.14
C LYS A 673 5.43 -10.95 -0.35
N SER A 674 5.71 -9.76 -0.89
CA SER A 674 7.05 -9.28 -1.26
C SER A 674 7.92 -8.83 -0.08
N ASP A 675 7.42 -8.85 1.17
CA ASP A 675 8.26 -8.68 2.36
C ASP A 675 9.09 -9.93 2.69
N TYR A 676 8.80 -11.08 2.05
CA TYR A 676 9.52 -12.32 2.24
C TYR A 676 10.42 -12.66 1.06
N VAL A 677 11.68 -12.95 1.36
CA VAL A 677 12.74 -13.18 0.35
C VAL A 677 12.49 -14.43 -0.48
N PHE A 678 12.12 -15.54 0.17
CA PHE A 678 12.00 -16.87 -0.46
C PHE A 678 10.54 -17.20 -0.78
N ALA A 679 10.32 -17.93 -1.88
CA ALA A 679 9.01 -18.38 -2.34
C ALA A 679 8.21 -19.12 -1.26
N THR A 680 8.88 -19.91 -0.41
CA THR A 680 8.23 -20.56 0.75
C THR A 680 7.62 -19.54 1.73
N GLY A 681 8.35 -18.49 2.06
CA GLY A 681 7.87 -17.40 2.92
C GLY A 681 6.75 -16.58 2.27
N GLN A 682 6.91 -16.25 0.97
CA GLN A 682 5.89 -15.52 0.21
C GLN A 682 4.55 -16.26 0.19
N ARG A 683 4.55 -17.56 -0.07
CA ARG A 683 3.34 -18.40 -0.08
C ARG A 683 2.69 -18.50 1.30
N ALA A 684 3.47 -18.46 2.37
CA ALA A 684 2.95 -18.53 3.74
C ALA A 684 2.16 -17.27 4.18
N THR A 685 2.16 -16.19 3.39
CA THR A 685 1.42 -14.95 3.71
C THR A 685 -0.09 -15.03 3.43
N PHE A 686 -0.55 -16.02 2.67
CA PHE A 686 -1.93 -16.14 2.16
C PHE A 686 -2.92 -16.75 3.16
N TYR A 687 -2.89 -16.29 4.41
CA TYR A 687 -3.92 -16.60 5.40
C TYR A 687 -4.81 -15.40 5.67
N PHE A 688 -6.12 -15.60 5.89
CA PHE A 688 -7.03 -14.50 6.27
C PHE A 688 -6.69 -13.86 7.62
N ILE A 689 -5.93 -14.54 8.48
CA ILE A 689 -5.37 -13.94 9.71
C ILE A 689 -4.21 -12.96 9.42
N ASN A 690 -3.83 -12.77 8.15
CA ASN A 690 -2.88 -11.79 7.64
C ASN A 690 -3.55 -10.83 6.64
N ALA A 691 -4.89 -10.78 6.60
CA ALA A 691 -5.61 -9.91 5.68
C ALA A 691 -6.76 -9.17 6.37
N ALA A 692 -7.09 -8.00 5.84
CA ALA A 692 -8.28 -7.26 6.21
C ALA A 692 -8.94 -6.62 4.97
N PRO A 693 -10.25 -6.30 4.99
CA PRO A 693 -10.91 -5.67 3.85
C PRO A 693 -10.30 -4.32 3.49
N GLN A 694 -9.58 -4.24 2.38
CA GLN A 694 -9.00 -3.00 1.86
C GLN A 694 -9.71 -2.62 0.58
N TRP A 695 -10.15 -1.37 0.44
CA TRP A 695 -10.63 -0.88 -0.85
C TRP A 695 -9.53 -1.08 -1.90
N GLN A 696 -9.86 -1.73 -3.02
CA GLN A 696 -8.87 -2.19 -3.99
C GLN A 696 -7.99 -1.05 -4.52
N PRO A 697 -8.51 0.16 -4.80
CA PRO A 697 -7.65 1.29 -5.19
C PRO A 697 -6.74 1.81 -4.09
N PHE A 698 -7.10 1.61 -2.82
CA PHE A 698 -6.22 1.88 -1.69
C PHE A 698 -5.12 0.81 -1.57
N ASN A 699 -5.49 -0.48 -1.61
CA ASN A 699 -4.58 -1.62 -1.60
C ASN A 699 -3.53 -1.51 -2.71
N ALA A 700 -3.99 -1.32 -3.95
CA ALA A 700 -3.15 -1.21 -5.13
C ALA A 700 -2.42 0.14 -5.24
N GLY A 701 -2.90 1.19 -4.56
CA GLY A 701 -2.41 2.57 -4.65
C GLY A 701 -1.40 2.93 -3.57
N ASN A 702 -1.79 3.84 -2.67
CA ASN A 702 -0.88 4.37 -1.64
C ASN A 702 -0.34 3.30 -0.69
N TRP A 703 -1.10 2.22 -0.46
CA TRP A 703 -0.64 1.13 0.39
C TRP A 703 0.51 0.34 -0.24
N ASN A 704 0.36 -0.11 -1.49
CA ASN A 704 1.43 -0.77 -2.21
C ASN A 704 2.68 0.13 -2.39
N TRP A 705 2.51 1.43 -2.70
CA TRP A 705 3.65 2.36 -2.74
C TRP A 705 4.43 2.39 -1.43
N LEU A 706 3.72 2.47 -0.30
CA LEU A 706 4.35 2.42 1.01
C LEU A 706 5.14 1.13 1.21
N GLU A 707 4.54 -0.04 0.92
CA GLU A 707 5.20 -1.34 1.09
C GLU A 707 6.48 -1.46 0.25
N GLN A 708 6.42 -1.09 -1.04
CA GLN A 708 7.57 -1.15 -1.95
C GLN A 708 8.69 -0.19 -1.53
N ASN A 709 8.35 1.08 -1.31
CA ASN A 709 9.34 2.11 -1.01
C ASN A 709 9.97 1.89 0.37
N LEU A 710 9.20 1.37 1.33
CA LEU A 710 9.70 1.05 2.66
C LEU A 710 10.70 -0.11 2.63
N ARG A 711 10.45 -1.19 1.86
CA ARG A 711 11.43 -2.27 1.65
C ARG A 711 12.74 -1.75 1.08
N ALA A 712 12.66 -0.98 -0.01
CA ALA A 712 13.84 -0.39 -0.63
C ALA A 712 14.59 0.53 0.33
N ARG A 713 13.88 1.33 1.13
CA ARG A 713 14.46 2.23 2.13
C ARG A 713 15.20 1.49 3.23
N ILE A 714 14.60 0.45 3.81
CA ILE A 714 15.24 -0.38 4.86
C ILE A 714 16.52 -1.02 4.33
N GLY A 715 16.47 -1.55 3.10
CA GLY A 715 17.63 -2.07 2.36
C GLY A 715 18.76 -1.06 2.22
N ALA A 716 18.45 0.09 1.60
CA ALA A 716 19.42 1.13 1.29
C ALA A 716 20.03 1.77 2.55
N ALA A 717 19.26 1.88 3.64
CA ALA A 717 19.72 2.49 4.88
C ALA A 717 20.40 1.50 5.85
N GLY A 718 20.38 0.19 5.55
CA GLY A 718 20.96 -0.83 6.44
C GLY A 718 20.23 -0.95 7.78
N TYR A 719 18.90 -0.77 7.78
CA TYR A 719 18.10 -0.84 9.00
C TYR A 719 17.72 -2.27 9.36
N ASN A 720 17.70 -2.58 10.65
CA ASN A 720 17.18 -3.84 11.17
C ASN A 720 15.89 -3.52 11.93
N THR A 721 14.76 -3.72 11.26
CA THR A 721 13.47 -3.23 11.74
C THR A 721 12.53 -4.35 12.13
N VAL A 722 11.70 -4.08 13.14
CA VAL A 722 10.45 -4.81 13.37
C VAL A 722 9.33 -3.98 12.74
N ILE A 723 8.51 -4.63 11.93
CA ILE A 723 7.34 -4.03 11.31
C ILE A 723 6.10 -4.50 12.04
N TYR A 724 5.23 -3.56 12.41
CA TYR A 724 3.86 -3.84 12.81
C TYR A 724 2.91 -3.25 11.79
N THR A 725 2.14 -4.11 11.13
CA THR A 725 1.13 -3.67 10.17
C THR A 725 -0.24 -4.01 10.71
N GLY A 726 -1.15 -3.05 10.80
CA GLY A 726 -2.44 -3.31 11.42
C GLY A 726 -3.57 -2.42 10.94
N THR A 727 -4.71 -2.63 11.58
CA THR A 727 -5.98 -2.01 11.26
C THR A 727 -6.57 -1.31 12.47
N PHE A 728 -7.33 -0.24 12.26
CA PHE A 728 -8.01 0.47 13.35
C PHE A 728 -9.30 1.14 12.89
N GLY A 729 -10.33 1.09 13.74
CA GLY A 729 -11.65 1.67 13.48
C GLY A 729 -12.42 0.96 12.37
N VAL A 730 -13.67 1.36 12.15
CA VAL A 730 -14.52 0.82 11.08
C VAL A 730 -14.84 1.95 10.10
N THR A 731 -14.65 1.69 8.81
CA THR A 731 -14.94 2.64 7.76
C THR A 731 -16.45 2.83 7.63
N GLN A 732 -16.85 4.02 7.17
CA GLN A 732 -18.27 4.36 7.05
C GLN A 732 -18.63 4.80 5.64
N LEU A 733 -19.79 4.36 5.16
CA LEU A 733 -20.38 4.86 3.92
C LEU A 733 -21.64 5.67 4.22
N ARG A 734 -22.02 6.55 3.29
CA ARG A 734 -23.27 7.30 3.40
C ARG A 734 -24.42 6.44 2.90
N ASP A 735 -25.48 6.34 3.69
CA ASP A 735 -26.75 5.71 3.30
C ASP A 735 -27.62 6.65 2.43
N GLN A 736 -28.82 6.21 2.07
CA GLN A 736 -29.78 7.00 1.25
C GLN A 736 -30.20 8.32 1.91
N ASN A 737 -30.08 8.42 3.24
CA ASN A 737 -30.41 9.61 4.03
C ASN A 737 -29.16 10.45 4.34
N ASN A 738 -28.05 10.18 3.66
CA ASN A 738 -26.77 10.85 3.84
C ASN A 738 -26.16 10.68 5.25
N ARG A 739 -26.51 9.60 5.96
CA ARG A 739 -25.97 9.23 7.28
C ARG A 739 -24.82 8.25 7.14
N PHE A 740 -23.79 8.42 7.97
CA PHE A 740 -22.68 7.46 8.01
C PHE A 740 -23.09 6.18 8.73
N VAL A 741 -22.80 5.04 8.11
CA VAL A 741 -23.03 3.69 8.65
C VAL A 741 -21.76 2.86 8.58
N ASP A 742 -21.46 2.15 9.66
CA ASP A 742 -20.29 1.26 9.77
C ASP A 742 -20.47 0.03 8.88
N ILE A 743 -19.41 -0.35 8.15
CA ILE A 743 -19.46 -1.47 7.21
C ILE A 743 -18.74 -2.70 7.76
N TYR A 744 -19.46 -3.83 7.76
CA TYR A 744 -18.96 -5.16 8.11
C TYR A 744 -19.26 -6.13 6.97
N LEU A 745 -18.38 -7.09 6.70
CA LEU A 745 -18.67 -8.14 5.71
C LEU A 745 -19.61 -9.23 6.25
N VAL A 746 -19.74 -9.33 7.58
CA VAL A 746 -20.72 -10.20 8.27
C VAL A 746 -21.54 -9.35 9.26
N PRO A 747 -22.62 -8.69 8.77
CA PRO A 747 -23.40 -7.72 9.54
C PRO A 747 -24.07 -8.28 10.80
N GLU A 748 -24.57 -9.52 10.74
CA GLU A 748 -25.41 -10.11 11.78
C GLU A 748 -24.69 -10.26 13.12
N ARG A 749 -23.35 -10.26 13.08
CA ARG A 749 -22.47 -10.45 14.24
C ARG A 749 -21.41 -9.36 14.37
N ASN A 750 -21.45 -8.32 13.55
CA ASN A 750 -20.39 -7.30 13.45
C ASN A 750 -18.99 -7.93 13.27
N GLN A 751 -18.92 -8.98 12.44
CA GLN A 751 -17.70 -9.72 12.15
C GLN A 751 -17.09 -9.27 10.82
N ILE A 752 -15.76 -9.34 10.73
CA ILE A 752 -14.96 -8.87 9.59
C ILE A 752 -15.28 -7.38 9.31
N PRO A 753 -14.92 -6.47 10.24
CA PRO A 753 -15.08 -5.04 10.02
C PRO A 753 -14.22 -4.59 8.83
N VAL A 754 -14.73 -3.65 8.06
CA VAL A 754 -13.96 -2.98 7.01
C VAL A 754 -13.20 -1.84 7.68
N PRO A 755 -11.86 -1.89 7.82
CA PRO A 755 -11.16 -0.97 8.69
C PRO A 755 -11.16 0.46 8.14
N LEU A 756 -11.21 1.44 9.05
CA LEU A 756 -11.07 2.86 8.68
C LEU A 756 -9.60 3.21 8.40
N TYR A 757 -8.69 2.77 9.25
CA TYR A 757 -7.26 3.01 9.12
C TYR A 757 -6.50 1.72 8.89
N PHE A 758 -5.50 1.82 8.04
CA PHE A 758 -4.38 0.89 7.99
C PHE A 758 -3.13 1.65 8.44
N TYR A 759 -2.26 0.96 9.17
CA TYR A 759 -1.01 1.56 9.63
C TYR A 759 0.15 0.57 9.50
N LYS A 760 1.35 1.11 9.28
CA LYS A 760 2.62 0.40 9.33
C LYS A 760 3.58 1.14 10.25
N VAL A 761 3.89 0.56 11.40
CA VAL A 761 4.90 1.05 12.35
C VAL A 761 6.20 0.33 12.06
N VAL A 762 7.24 1.11 11.76
CA VAL A 762 8.59 0.64 11.44
C VAL A 762 9.49 1.06 12.59
N TYR A 763 10.14 0.10 13.25
CA TYR A 763 11.00 0.39 14.39
C TYR A 763 12.35 -0.29 14.26
N ASP A 764 13.44 0.49 14.24
CA ASP A 764 14.82 -0.03 14.36
C ASP A 764 15.26 0.08 15.82
N SER A 765 15.34 -1.05 16.51
CA SER A 765 15.68 -1.12 17.94
C SER A 765 17.12 -0.72 18.23
N SER A 766 18.04 -0.96 17.30
CA SER A 766 19.46 -0.62 17.46
C SER A 766 19.69 0.90 17.44
N ARG A 767 18.86 1.62 16.68
CA ARG A 767 18.94 3.07 16.51
C ARG A 767 17.88 3.83 17.31
N ARG A 768 16.92 3.13 17.91
CA ARG A 768 15.76 3.70 18.63
C ARG A 768 14.97 4.71 17.82
N ILE A 769 14.86 4.48 16.51
CA ILE A 769 14.10 5.32 15.59
C ILE A 769 12.87 4.58 15.12
N GLY A 770 11.73 5.28 15.07
CA GLY A 770 10.47 4.70 14.61
C GLY A 770 9.61 5.70 13.85
N THR A 771 8.93 5.22 12.82
CA THR A 771 7.95 6.01 12.04
C THR A 771 6.69 5.19 11.86
N ALA A 772 5.55 5.84 11.97
CA ALA A 772 4.27 5.22 11.69
C ALA A 772 3.65 5.85 10.44
N PHE A 773 3.41 5.02 9.44
CA PHE A 773 2.71 5.39 8.22
C PHE A 773 1.25 4.98 8.36
N VAL A 774 0.33 5.86 7.98
CA VAL A 774 -1.09 5.69 8.21
C VAL A 774 -1.85 6.07 6.95
N SER A 775 -2.84 5.25 6.61
CA SER A 775 -3.73 5.52 5.49
C SER A 775 -5.18 5.30 5.89
N ILE A 776 -6.06 6.17 5.38
CA ILE A 776 -7.51 6.06 5.52
C ILE A 776 -8.04 5.20 4.38
N ASN A 777 -8.60 4.05 4.73
CA ASN A 777 -9.21 3.08 3.83
C ASN A 777 -10.67 3.46 3.53
N ASN A 778 -10.84 4.58 2.82
CA ASN A 778 -12.14 5.02 2.32
C ASN A 778 -12.00 5.97 1.12
N PRO A 779 -12.26 5.51 -0.12
CA PRO A 779 -12.18 6.36 -1.31
C PRO A 779 -13.40 7.29 -1.48
N TYR A 780 -14.41 7.20 -0.61
CA TYR A 780 -15.67 7.95 -0.71
C TYR A 780 -15.77 9.13 0.26
N TYR A 781 -14.74 9.35 1.09
CA TYR A 781 -14.64 10.58 1.87
C TYR A 781 -14.19 11.76 1.01
N THR A 782 -14.58 12.94 1.44
CA THR A 782 -14.03 14.21 0.94
C THR A 782 -12.68 14.49 1.59
N LEU A 783 -11.89 15.39 0.98
CA LEU A 783 -10.59 15.77 1.53
C LEU A 783 -10.72 16.39 2.92
N ALA A 784 -11.76 17.19 3.14
CA ALA A 784 -12.05 17.78 4.45
C ALA A 784 -12.34 16.71 5.50
N GLU A 785 -13.10 15.67 5.14
CA GLU A 785 -13.40 14.53 6.03
C GLU A 785 -12.17 13.69 6.36
N CYS A 786 -11.29 13.48 5.38
CA CYS A 786 -10.00 12.82 5.60
C CYS A 786 -9.07 13.65 6.48
N ARG A 787 -8.95 14.96 6.23
CA ARG A 787 -8.16 15.88 7.06
C ARG A 787 -8.69 16.00 8.49
N ALA A 788 -10.01 15.97 8.68
CA ALA A 788 -10.62 15.95 10.01
C ALA A 788 -10.35 14.64 10.77
N ARG A 789 -10.13 13.54 10.04
CA ARG A 789 -9.76 12.21 10.57
C ARG A 789 -8.26 12.03 10.72
N GLN A 790 -7.45 12.87 10.05
CA GLN A 790 -6.02 12.92 10.29
C GLN A 790 -5.78 13.33 11.74
N PHE A 791 -5.02 12.49 12.44
CA PHE A 791 -4.98 12.54 13.89
C PHE A 791 -3.60 12.91 14.45
N CYS A 792 -2.62 13.07 13.58
CA CYS A 792 -1.29 13.59 13.88
C CYS A 792 -0.88 14.60 12.80
N THR A 793 0.09 15.46 13.10
CA THR A 793 0.74 16.26 12.05
C THR A 793 1.47 15.33 11.09
N ASP A 794 1.20 15.48 9.80
CA ASP A 794 1.86 14.71 8.74
C ASP A 794 3.34 15.13 8.64
N ARG A 795 4.25 14.21 8.99
CA ARG A 795 5.70 14.46 9.08
C ARG A 795 6.46 14.16 7.81
N CYS A 796 5.85 13.47 6.84
CA CYS A 796 6.45 13.17 5.55
C CYS A 796 6.14 14.27 4.55
N ARG A 797 5.02 14.98 4.74
CA ARG A 797 4.68 16.13 3.91
C ARG A 797 5.73 17.22 4.01
N ASN A 798 6.23 17.66 2.87
CA ASN A 798 7.25 18.71 2.74
C ASN A 798 8.53 18.41 3.55
N ASN A 799 8.88 17.14 3.74
CA ASN A 799 10.06 16.73 4.46
C ASN A 799 10.98 15.90 3.57
N SER A 800 12.17 16.44 3.27
CA SER A 800 13.14 15.80 2.38
C SER A 800 13.64 14.44 2.89
N ALA A 801 13.54 14.16 4.19
CA ALA A 801 13.85 12.85 4.76
C ALA A 801 12.93 11.72 4.24
N PHE A 802 11.80 12.08 3.64
CA PHE A 802 10.80 11.16 3.09
C PHE A 802 10.70 11.22 1.55
N ASN A 803 11.66 11.84 0.85
CA ASN A 803 11.67 11.89 -0.62
C ASN A 803 11.73 10.50 -1.30
N TRP A 804 12.09 9.45 -0.55
CA TRP A 804 12.05 8.06 -1.01
C TRP A 804 10.62 7.49 -1.10
N LEU A 805 9.64 8.11 -0.44
CA LEU A 805 8.25 7.68 -0.41
C LEU A 805 7.46 8.40 -1.51
N ARG A 806 7.01 7.64 -2.51
CA ARG A 806 6.38 8.13 -3.75
C ARG A 806 4.85 8.14 -3.73
N TRP A 807 4.24 7.80 -2.59
CA TRP A 807 2.79 7.80 -2.46
C TRP A 807 2.17 9.18 -2.78
N GLN A 808 0.88 9.20 -3.12
CA GLN A 808 0.13 10.43 -3.39
C GLN A 808 -0.79 10.72 -2.19
N PRO A 809 -0.31 11.35 -1.10
CA PRO A 809 -0.99 11.35 0.20
C PRO A 809 -2.38 12.02 0.19
N ASP A 810 -2.61 12.98 -0.70
CA ASP A 810 -3.89 13.70 -0.82
C ASP A 810 -4.87 13.05 -1.84
N ARG A 811 -4.48 11.97 -2.54
CA ARG A 811 -5.35 11.22 -3.45
C ARG A 811 -6.22 10.23 -2.68
N ILE A 812 -7.41 10.70 -2.29
CA ILE A 812 -8.35 9.95 -1.46
C ILE A 812 -8.84 8.68 -2.16
N ASP A 813 -9.01 8.75 -3.48
CA ASP A 813 -9.33 7.61 -4.34
C ASP A 813 -8.27 6.51 -4.32
N LEU A 814 -7.03 6.82 -3.89
CA LEU A 814 -5.93 5.88 -3.64
C LEU A 814 -5.67 5.65 -2.13
N GLY A 815 -6.56 6.17 -1.27
CA GLY A 815 -6.47 6.17 0.19
C GLY A 815 -5.64 7.32 0.75
N TYR A 816 -6.29 8.26 1.44
CA TYR A 816 -5.61 9.41 2.05
C TYR A 816 -4.54 8.97 3.05
N SER A 817 -3.29 9.41 2.88
CA SER A 817 -2.16 8.88 3.62
C SER A 817 -1.31 9.98 4.27
N PHE A 818 -0.74 9.68 5.42
CA PHE A 818 0.11 10.58 6.20
C PHE A 818 1.00 9.76 7.13
N CYS A 819 2.09 10.36 7.63
CA CYS A 819 2.92 9.67 8.62
C CYS A 819 3.13 10.51 9.88
N CYS A 820 3.27 9.81 11.00
CA CYS A 820 3.48 10.40 12.30
C CYS A 820 4.90 10.05 12.78
N THR A 821 5.57 11.00 13.46
CA THR A 821 6.72 10.63 14.30
C THR A 821 6.23 9.80 15.48
N SER A 822 7.11 8.94 16.02
CA SER A 822 6.86 8.17 17.24
C SER A 822 6.39 9.04 18.42
N GLU A 823 6.79 10.32 18.45
CA GLU A 823 6.42 11.28 19.51
C GLU A 823 5.11 12.04 19.26
N ALA A 824 4.69 12.27 18.00
CA ALA A 824 3.57 13.17 17.63
C ALA A 824 2.20 12.50 17.44
N SER A 825 2.04 11.24 17.83
CA SER A 825 0.81 10.46 17.58
C SER A 825 -0.14 10.45 18.79
N SER A 826 -0.47 11.61 19.37
CA SER A 826 -1.36 11.70 20.55
C SER A 826 -2.72 11.02 20.38
N LYS A 827 -3.25 10.93 19.14
CA LYS A 827 -4.47 10.19 18.80
C LYS A 827 -4.25 8.76 18.25
N MET A 828 -3.00 8.35 18.03
CA MET A 828 -2.60 6.97 17.70
C MET A 828 -1.80 6.30 18.84
N ARG A 829 -1.72 6.93 20.02
CA ARG A 829 -1.03 6.35 21.18
C ARG A 829 -1.76 5.13 21.73
N THR A 830 -3.07 4.98 21.51
CA THR A 830 -3.80 3.72 21.77
C THR A 830 -3.34 2.56 20.85
N VAL A 831 -2.69 2.85 19.71
CA VAL A 831 -2.18 1.82 18.79
C VAL A 831 -0.66 1.66 18.93
N LEU A 832 0.11 2.74 19.11
CA LEU A 832 1.57 2.70 19.20
C LEU A 832 2.12 2.38 20.61
N VAL A 833 1.45 2.78 21.70
CA VAL A 833 1.91 2.41 23.07
C VAL A 833 1.66 0.92 23.33
N LEU A 834 0.63 0.35 22.69
CA LEU A 834 0.24 -1.06 22.84
C LEU A 834 0.97 -2.01 21.86
N VAL A 835 1.54 -1.47 20.79
CA VAL A 835 2.51 -2.15 19.92
C VAL A 835 3.94 -2.07 20.48
N ALA A 836 4.33 -0.93 21.10
CA ALA A 836 5.64 -0.78 21.73
C ALA A 836 5.79 -1.56 23.05
N ALA A 837 4.70 -1.87 23.76
CA ALA A 837 4.74 -2.68 24.99
C ALA A 837 5.23 -4.13 24.79
N VAL A 838 5.20 -4.65 23.56
CA VAL A 838 5.74 -5.99 23.22
C VAL A 838 7.17 -5.92 22.67
N ALA A 839 7.60 -4.77 22.12
CA ALA A 839 8.96 -4.58 21.57
C ALA A 839 9.95 -3.88 22.52
N ALA A 840 9.49 -3.18 23.56
CA ALA A 840 10.35 -2.38 24.44
C ALA A 840 10.49 -2.97 25.84
N VAL A 841 11.26 -4.07 25.96
CA VAL A 841 12.00 -4.37 27.21
C VAL A 841 13.28 -3.54 27.29
N THR A 842 13.65 -2.75 26.27
CA THR A 842 14.77 -1.81 26.39
C THR A 842 14.49 -0.49 25.68
N ALA A 843 14.55 0.59 26.46
CA ALA A 843 14.52 2.02 26.09
C ALA A 843 13.14 2.71 25.97
N LEU A 844 12.81 3.48 27.02
CA LEU A 844 11.68 4.40 27.14
C LEU A 844 11.90 5.68 26.29
N PRO A 845 10.88 6.20 25.58
CA PRO A 845 10.96 7.50 24.90
C PRO A 845 10.87 8.68 25.87
N THR A 846 11.52 9.78 25.49
CA THR A 846 11.80 10.91 26.37
C THR A 846 10.65 11.88 26.59
N GLU A 847 9.52 11.86 25.85
CA GLU A 847 8.32 12.68 26.13
C GLU A 847 6.96 12.02 25.80
N ILE A 848 6.06 11.96 26.81
CA ILE A 848 4.65 11.56 26.69
C ILE A 848 3.76 12.79 27.03
N PRO A 849 2.70 13.09 26.25
CA PRO A 849 1.75 14.18 26.52
C PRO A 849 1.20 14.14 27.94
N GLU A 850 0.80 15.28 28.50
CA GLU A 850 0.11 15.29 29.80
C GLU A 850 -1.31 14.72 29.64
N PRO A 851 -1.83 13.91 30.58
CA PRO A 851 -3.09 13.20 30.33
C PRO A 851 -4.32 14.10 30.16
N ALA A 852 -4.29 15.32 30.70
CA ALA A 852 -5.32 16.33 30.48
C ALA A 852 -5.50 16.70 28.99
N GLN A 853 -4.47 16.53 28.16
CA GLN A 853 -4.53 16.81 26.72
C GLN A 853 -5.29 15.72 25.93
N LEU A 854 -5.49 14.53 26.51
CA LEU A 854 -6.17 13.41 25.89
C LEU A 854 -7.61 13.20 26.41
N ALA A 855 -8.05 14.05 27.33
CA ALA A 855 -9.32 13.94 28.03
C ALA A 855 -10.55 13.92 27.11
N LEU A 856 -10.48 14.59 25.97
CA LEU A 856 -11.58 14.66 24.98
C LEU A 856 -11.57 13.51 23.96
N VAL A 857 -10.59 12.61 24.05
CA VAL A 857 -10.27 11.64 22.98
C VAL A 857 -10.40 10.20 23.46
N LEU A 858 -9.97 9.90 24.69
CA LEU A 858 -9.93 8.52 25.21
C LEU A 858 -11.22 8.14 25.93
N GLY A 859 -11.61 6.85 25.86
CA GLY A 859 -12.62 6.28 26.76
C GLY A 859 -12.09 6.07 28.20
N GLU A 860 -12.93 5.63 29.14
CA GLU A 860 -12.55 5.47 30.55
C GLU A 860 -11.43 4.44 30.75
N GLU A 861 -11.60 3.22 30.21
CA GLU A 861 -10.60 2.15 30.37
C GLU A 861 -9.29 2.46 29.62
N GLU A 862 -9.40 3.10 28.45
CA GLU A 862 -8.25 3.55 27.66
C GLU A 862 -7.45 4.67 28.35
N PHE A 863 -8.14 5.54 29.09
CA PHE A 863 -7.53 6.62 29.85
C PHE A 863 -6.79 6.10 31.09
N GLU A 864 -7.37 5.16 31.83
CA GLU A 864 -6.73 4.56 33.01
C GLU A 864 -5.44 3.80 32.66
N ASP A 865 -5.46 3.03 31.57
CA ASP A 865 -4.26 2.31 31.08
C ASP A 865 -3.18 3.30 30.62
N TYR A 866 -3.58 4.38 29.96
CA TYR A 866 -2.67 5.45 29.55
C TYR A 866 -2.08 6.20 30.75
N LEU A 867 -2.90 6.48 31.77
CA LEU A 867 -2.52 7.16 32.99
C LEU A 867 -1.47 6.35 33.77
N ASP A 868 -1.65 5.04 33.89
CA ASP A 868 -0.66 4.15 34.51
C ASP A 868 0.70 4.22 33.80
N ALA A 869 0.71 4.15 32.46
CA ALA A 869 1.93 4.21 31.67
C ALA A 869 2.62 5.58 31.73
N TRP A 870 1.84 6.66 31.76
CA TRP A 870 2.36 8.03 31.93
C TRP A 870 2.96 8.23 33.33
N LEU A 871 2.29 7.74 34.38
CA LEU A 871 2.78 7.81 35.76
C LEU A 871 4.07 7.03 35.94
N GLU A 872 4.19 5.85 35.32
CA GLU A 872 5.42 5.06 35.33
C GLU A 872 6.58 5.84 34.68
N LEU A 873 6.34 6.53 33.56
CA LEU A 873 7.36 7.39 32.94
C LEU A 873 7.76 8.57 33.85
N GLU A 874 6.80 9.30 34.43
CA GLU A 874 7.09 10.42 35.33
C GLU A 874 7.87 9.96 36.58
N GLN A 875 7.52 8.80 37.13
CA GLN A 875 8.27 8.20 38.23
C GLN A 875 9.72 7.87 37.82
N ASN A 876 9.92 7.34 36.61
CA ASN A 876 11.26 7.06 36.08
C ASN A 876 12.06 8.35 35.84
N ARG A 877 11.41 9.45 35.41
CA ARG A 877 12.03 10.77 35.27
C ARG A 877 12.43 11.38 36.62
N ALA A 878 11.56 11.27 37.62
CA ALA A 878 11.84 11.75 38.97
C ALA A 878 12.96 10.93 39.65
N ALA A 879 13.04 9.62 39.39
CA ALA A 879 14.10 8.75 39.89
C ALA A 879 15.49 9.12 39.33
N ASN A 880 15.56 9.65 38.10
CA ASN A 880 16.81 10.17 37.50
C ASN A 880 17.34 11.45 38.18
N TYR A 881 16.56 12.12 39.05
CA TYR A 881 17.02 13.24 39.87
C TYR A 881 17.50 12.83 41.27
N SER A 882 17.32 11.56 41.66
CA SER A 882 17.82 11.03 42.94
C SER A 882 18.88 9.96 42.72
N ASN A 883 19.92 10.28 41.93
CA ASN A 883 21.22 9.61 42.04
C ASN A 883 21.92 10.07 43.34
N VAL A 884 21.27 9.85 44.48
CA VAL A 884 22.03 9.70 45.71
C VAL A 884 22.57 8.29 45.65
N GLU A 885 23.80 8.17 45.16
CA GLU A 885 24.61 6.98 45.24
C GLU A 885 24.52 6.41 46.66
N ALA A 886 23.76 5.33 46.83
CA ALA A 886 23.90 4.50 48.00
C ALA A 886 25.05 3.55 47.69
N GLY A 887 26.24 3.89 48.21
CA GLY A 887 27.40 3.02 48.18
C GLY A 887 27.08 1.60 48.71
N PRO A 888 27.96 0.62 48.44
CA PRO A 888 27.70 -0.79 48.70
C PRO A 888 27.45 -1.01 50.20
N ARG A 889 26.19 -1.20 50.59
CA ARG A 889 25.80 -1.60 51.94
C ARG A 889 25.09 -2.94 51.89
N SER A 890 25.44 -3.82 52.82
CA SER A 890 24.86 -5.14 53.03
C SER A 890 23.34 -5.04 53.33
N GLY A 891 22.51 -5.63 52.48
CA GLY A 891 21.05 -5.65 52.68
C GLY A 891 20.28 -6.01 51.41
N CYS A 892 18.94 -6.00 51.52
CA CYS A 892 18.05 -6.20 50.39
C CYS A 892 17.45 -4.88 49.93
N THR A 893 17.42 -4.68 48.62
CA THR A 893 16.80 -3.52 47.99
C THR A 893 15.79 -4.02 46.97
N PHE A 894 14.55 -3.58 47.10
CA PHE A 894 13.45 -3.92 46.20
C PHE A 894 12.92 -2.65 45.56
N ARG A 895 12.86 -2.64 44.23
CA ARG A 895 12.09 -1.64 43.50
C ARG A 895 10.62 -2.03 43.55
N VAL A 896 9.78 -1.07 43.93
CA VAL A 896 8.32 -1.24 43.93
C VAL A 896 7.83 -1.63 42.53
N ASN A 897 8.44 -1.03 41.50
CA ASN A 897 8.23 -1.34 40.09
C ASN A 897 9.36 -2.25 39.60
N GLY A 898 9.13 -3.57 39.62
CA GLY A 898 9.99 -4.55 38.95
C GLY A 898 10.55 -5.66 39.82
N ASP A 899 10.69 -5.49 41.14
CA ASP A 899 11.25 -6.55 41.99
C ASP A 899 10.19 -7.27 42.85
N LEU A 900 8.93 -6.79 42.83
CA LEU A 900 7.80 -7.38 43.56
C LEU A 900 6.81 -8.04 42.57
N GLY A 901 6.85 -9.37 42.47
CA GLY A 901 6.07 -10.16 41.51
C GLY A 901 4.54 -9.96 41.54
N GLN A 902 3.87 -10.29 40.43
CA GLN A 902 2.43 -10.11 40.21
C GLN A 902 1.69 -11.46 40.04
N PRO A 903 0.44 -11.63 40.52
CA PRO A 903 -0.32 -10.68 41.36
C PRO A 903 0.35 -10.49 42.74
N GLN A 904 0.49 -9.23 43.16
CA GLN A 904 1.22 -8.87 44.38
C GLN A 904 0.53 -9.39 45.66
N PRO A 905 1.24 -10.12 46.55
CA PRO A 905 0.77 -10.37 47.91
C PRO A 905 0.86 -9.09 48.76
N VAL A 906 0.26 -9.13 49.94
CA VAL A 906 0.41 -8.08 50.96
C VAL A 906 1.75 -8.27 51.67
N TYR A 907 2.57 -7.22 51.70
CA TYR A 907 3.84 -7.19 52.42
C TYR A 907 3.72 -6.36 53.70
N ILE A 908 4.01 -6.97 54.84
CA ILE A 908 3.94 -6.33 56.15
C ILE A 908 5.35 -6.29 56.76
N ARG A 909 5.78 -5.08 57.13
CA ARG A 909 7.04 -4.81 57.84
C ARG A 909 6.68 -4.34 59.25
N GLY A 910 6.96 -5.17 60.25
CA GLY A 910 6.45 -4.96 61.61
C GLY A 910 4.92 -5.02 61.65
N ASN A 911 4.27 -3.92 62.05
CA ASN A 911 2.79 -3.78 62.12
C ASN A 911 2.22 -2.79 61.09
N ARG A 912 2.97 -2.47 60.02
CA ARG A 912 2.50 -1.56 58.97
C ARG A 912 2.66 -2.21 57.61
N PHE A 913 1.83 -1.77 56.65
CA PHE A 913 2.13 -2.04 55.24
C PHE A 913 3.52 -1.52 54.94
N MET A 914 4.28 -2.32 54.21
CA MET A 914 5.57 -1.89 53.70
C MET A 914 5.40 -0.59 52.91
N ALA A 915 6.40 0.29 52.91
CA ALA A 915 6.40 1.53 52.13
C ALA A 915 7.83 1.84 51.65
N PRO A 916 7.99 2.59 50.54
CA PRO A 916 9.30 2.98 50.03
C PRO A 916 10.03 3.88 51.02
N ASN A 917 11.35 3.88 50.97
CA ASN A 917 12.18 4.79 51.75
C ASN A 917 12.21 6.17 51.08
N GLY A 918 11.37 7.10 51.53
CA GLY A 918 11.23 8.44 50.93
C GLY A 918 10.72 8.38 49.49
N ASN A 919 11.13 9.33 48.64
CA ASN A 919 10.71 9.41 47.23
C ASN A 919 11.54 8.50 46.28
N THR A 920 12.23 7.49 46.81
CA THR A 920 13.22 6.71 46.04
C THR A 920 12.63 5.59 45.18
N GLY A 921 11.34 5.25 45.39
CA GLY A 921 10.72 4.06 44.76
C GLY A 921 11.37 2.73 45.16
N GLN A 922 12.27 2.74 46.14
CA GLN A 922 12.98 1.59 46.65
C GLN A 922 12.61 1.31 48.10
N ILE A 923 12.49 0.04 48.42
CA ILE A 923 12.34 -0.47 49.78
C ILE A 923 13.67 -1.11 50.16
N ARG A 924 14.24 -0.69 51.28
CA ARG A 924 15.48 -1.23 51.82
C ARG A 924 15.22 -1.99 53.12
N LEU A 925 15.72 -3.21 53.16
CA LEU A 925 15.76 -4.08 54.33
C LEU A 925 17.22 -4.38 54.69
N ASN A 926 17.52 -4.46 55.97
CA ASN A 926 18.84 -4.91 56.42
C ASN A 926 18.98 -6.42 56.22
N THR A 927 20.20 -6.93 55.98
CA THR A 927 20.45 -8.38 55.95
C THR A 927 19.98 -9.02 57.27
N GLY A 928 19.19 -10.08 57.18
CA GLY A 928 18.55 -10.74 58.32
C GLY A 928 17.17 -10.17 58.73
N GLU A 929 16.74 -9.03 58.17
CA GLU A 929 15.43 -8.45 58.48
C GLU A 929 14.28 -9.29 57.88
N GLN A 930 13.19 -9.42 58.64
CA GLN A 930 12.04 -10.25 58.28
C GLN A 930 10.85 -9.45 57.77
N VAL A 931 10.16 -10.01 56.78
CA VAL A 931 8.93 -9.48 56.19
C VAL A 931 7.88 -10.58 56.13
N VAL A 932 6.66 -10.24 56.51
CA VAL A 932 5.51 -11.12 56.34
C VAL A 932 4.89 -10.91 54.96
N ILE A 933 4.69 -12.01 54.24
CA ILE A 933 4.05 -12.08 52.93
C ILE A 933 2.71 -12.79 53.12
N ALA A 934 1.61 -12.15 52.71
CA ALA A 934 0.27 -12.71 52.87
C ALA A 934 -0.56 -12.62 51.58
N CYS A 935 -1.08 -13.76 51.14
CA CYS A 935 -2.12 -13.88 50.11
C CYS A 935 -3.49 -13.92 50.79
N THR A 936 -4.18 -12.79 50.84
CA THR A 936 -5.49 -12.66 51.52
C THR A 936 -6.64 -13.18 50.65
N GLY A 937 -7.52 -14.01 51.23
CA GLY A 937 -8.71 -14.59 50.59
C GLY A 937 -8.70 -16.12 50.56
N SER A 938 -9.88 -16.76 50.56
CA SER A 938 -10.01 -18.22 50.57
C SER A 938 -9.37 -18.87 49.33
N GLY A 939 -8.63 -19.96 49.52
CA GLY A 939 -8.00 -20.75 48.44
C GLY A 939 -6.77 -20.12 47.78
N ARG A 940 -6.19 -19.05 48.35
CA ARG A 940 -5.01 -18.37 47.79
C ARG A 940 -3.74 -18.80 48.50
N ALA A 941 -2.69 -19.04 47.74
CA ALA A 941 -1.38 -19.42 48.25
C ALA A 941 -0.27 -18.61 47.57
N ILE A 942 0.83 -18.42 48.28
CA ILE A 942 2.09 -17.88 47.78
C ILE A 942 2.64 -18.88 46.76
N ARG A 943 3.11 -18.37 45.62
CA ARG A 943 3.76 -19.16 44.57
C ARG A 943 5.15 -18.58 44.33
N HIS A 944 6.13 -19.44 44.13
CA HIS A 944 7.53 -19.08 43.85
C HIS A 944 8.20 -20.26 43.13
N PRO A 945 9.10 -20.05 42.15
CA PRO A 945 9.77 -21.13 41.39
C PRO A 945 10.45 -22.18 42.27
N ASN A 946 10.97 -21.75 43.42
CA ASN A 946 11.62 -22.61 44.41
C ASN A 946 10.73 -22.92 45.62
N ILE A 947 9.41 -22.90 45.52
CA ILE A 947 8.54 -23.15 46.68
C ILE A 947 8.65 -24.62 47.12
N ALA A 948 8.98 -24.83 48.39
CA ALA A 948 9.08 -26.16 49.01
C ALA A 948 7.73 -26.66 49.53
N ALA A 949 6.87 -25.74 50.00
CA ALA A 949 5.54 -26.03 50.52
C ALA A 949 4.59 -24.85 50.30
N SER A 950 3.38 -25.13 49.80
CA SER A 950 2.33 -24.13 49.57
C SER A 950 1.86 -23.52 50.89
N ARG A 951 1.86 -22.18 51.00
CA ARG A 951 1.38 -21.42 52.17
C ARG A 951 0.62 -20.19 51.74
N ASN A 952 -0.39 -19.76 52.48
CA ASN A 952 -1.09 -18.49 52.24
C ASN A 952 -0.47 -17.30 52.98
N VAL A 953 0.27 -17.57 54.06
CA VAL A 953 1.08 -16.59 54.81
C VAL A 953 2.44 -17.20 55.10
N ALA A 954 3.51 -16.44 54.87
CA ALA A 954 4.87 -16.87 55.16
C ALA A 954 5.78 -15.70 55.52
N THR A 955 6.86 -15.99 56.25
CA THR A 955 7.89 -15.01 56.58
C THR A 955 9.10 -15.22 55.69
N ALA A 956 9.57 -14.14 55.07
CA ALA A 956 10.80 -14.10 54.28
C ALA A 956 11.87 -13.32 55.03
N THR A 957 13.11 -13.81 55.01
CA THR A 957 14.27 -13.14 55.61
C THR A 957 15.16 -12.58 54.52
N CYS A 958 15.55 -11.32 54.65
CA CYS A 958 16.46 -10.66 53.72
C CYS A 958 17.86 -11.31 53.74
N VAL A 959 18.37 -11.66 52.55
CA VAL A 959 19.75 -12.15 52.38
C VAL A 959 20.62 -11.04 51.78
N SER A 960 20.44 -10.73 50.48
CA SER A 960 21.19 -9.70 49.76
C SER A 960 20.51 -9.33 48.44
N ASN A 961 20.61 -8.07 47.99
CA ASN A 961 19.97 -7.58 46.75
C ASN A 961 18.46 -7.83 46.75
N ASN A 962 17.90 -8.57 45.80
CA ASN A 962 16.48 -8.94 45.77
C ASN A 962 16.24 -10.37 46.27
N LEU A 963 17.24 -11.02 46.89
CA LEU A 963 17.17 -12.40 47.35
C LEU A 963 16.68 -12.49 48.80
N VAL A 964 15.72 -13.39 49.01
CA VAL A 964 15.24 -13.78 50.33
C VAL A 964 15.35 -15.28 50.55
N SER A 965 15.50 -15.67 51.80
CA SER A 965 15.41 -17.05 52.25
C SER A 965 14.10 -17.26 53.02
N GLY A 966 13.48 -18.43 52.84
CA GLY A 966 12.25 -18.82 53.53
C GLY A 966 12.38 -20.20 54.15
N ALA A 967 12.74 -20.26 55.44
CA ALA A 967 12.92 -21.52 56.15
C ALA A 967 11.64 -22.39 56.08
N GLY A 968 11.76 -23.60 55.54
CA GLY A 968 10.66 -24.58 55.47
C GLY A 968 9.55 -24.27 54.47
N TRP A 969 9.71 -23.28 53.60
CA TRP A 969 8.78 -23.02 52.49
C TRP A 969 9.44 -22.58 51.17
N LEU A 970 10.74 -22.25 51.17
CA LEU A 970 11.55 -22.02 49.97
C LEU A 970 12.77 -22.96 49.94
N ASN A 971 13.02 -23.57 48.78
CA ASN A 971 14.23 -24.35 48.47
C ASN A 971 15.36 -23.39 48.07
N GLY A 972 16.23 -23.05 49.02
CA GLY A 972 17.33 -22.10 48.80
C GLY A 972 16.89 -20.64 48.73
N ASN A 973 17.77 -19.77 48.22
CA ASN A 973 17.48 -18.35 48.05
C ASN A 973 16.60 -18.14 46.82
N GLY A 974 15.60 -17.27 46.95
CA GLY A 974 14.66 -16.91 45.89
C GLY A 974 14.56 -15.41 45.71
N ALA A 975 14.52 -14.93 44.47
CA ALA A 975 14.10 -13.57 44.18
C ALA A 975 12.56 -13.52 44.19
N PHE A 976 11.95 -12.40 44.60
CA PHE A 976 10.48 -12.25 44.63
C PHE A 976 9.82 -12.28 43.24
N TRP A 977 9.80 -13.43 42.56
CA TRP A 977 9.13 -13.64 41.27
C TRP A 977 8.17 -14.82 41.33
N SER A 978 6.98 -14.64 40.76
CA SER A 978 5.94 -15.66 40.63
C SER A 978 5.15 -15.44 39.35
N ALA A 979 4.73 -16.53 38.70
CA ALA A 979 3.86 -16.56 37.53
C ALA A 979 2.43 -17.01 37.92
N TYR A 980 1.43 -16.22 37.45
CA TYR A 980 -0.04 -16.40 37.33
C TYR A 980 -0.82 -17.19 38.42
N ILE A 981 -1.99 -16.70 38.90
CA ILE A 981 -3.41 -16.99 38.49
C ILE A 981 -4.41 -16.17 39.38
N TRP A 982 -5.53 -15.70 38.79
CA TRP A 982 -6.96 -15.79 39.23
C TRP A 982 -7.82 -14.52 39.38
N LYS A 983 -9.03 -14.65 38.78
CA LYS A 983 -10.38 -14.16 39.15
C LYS A 983 -10.49 -13.30 40.42
N LEU A 984 -11.24 -12.20 40.31
CA LEU A 984 -12.09 -11.67 41.38
C LEU A 984 -13.39 -11.04 40.82
N LEU A 985 -14.49 -11.67 41.22
CA LEU A 985 -15.78 -11.12 41.64
C LEU A 985 -16.53 -10.16 40.71
N SER A 986 -17.40 -10.77 39.91
CA SER A 986 -18.68 -10.19 39.52
C SER A 986 -19.51 -9.85 40.76
N GLY A 987 -19.95 -8.59 40.85
CA GLY A 987 -20.89 -8.15 41.87
C GLY A 987 -21.47 -6.77 41.56
N VAL A 988 -22.80 -6.74 41.49
CA VAL A 988 -23.73 -5.60 41.60
C VAL A 988 -24.04 -4.79 40.32
N ALA A 989 -25.34 -4.67 40.06
CA ALA A 989 -26.01 -3.98 38.96
C ALA A 989 -25.84 -2.44 38.94
N VAL A 990 -24.87 -1.87 39.68
CA VAL A 990 -24.52 -0.45 39.58
C VAL A 990 -23.64 -0.18 38.35
N ASN A 991 -22.85 -1.17 37.92
CA ASN A 991 -22.02 -1.07 36.70
C ASN A 991 -22.83 -0.70 35.45
N THR A 992 -24.07 -1.19 35.33
CA THR A 992 -24.92 -0.91 34.18
C THR A 992 -25.32 0.57 34.10
N MET A 993 -25.39 1.27 35.23
CA MET A 993 -25.74 2.70 35.28
C MET A 993 -24.70 3.59 34.61
N TYR A 994 -23.44 3.14 34.60
CA TYR A 994 -22.32 3.85 33.99
C TYR A 994 -22.14 3.53 32.50
N THR A 995 -22.97 2.65 31.92
CA THR A 995 -22.92 2.40 30.47
C THR A 995 -23.51 3.57 29.71
N GLN A 996 -22.88 3.96 28.60
CA GLN A 996 -23.33 5.08 27.77
C GLN A 996 -24.78 4.90 27.26
N ASN A 997 -25.17 3.66 26.94
CA ASN A 997 -26.53 3.33 26.53
C ASN A 997 -27.54 3.60 27.66
N ASN A 998 -27.21 3.19 28.89
CA ASN A 998 -28.08 3.45 30.03
C ASN A 998 -28.10 4.94 30.37
N GLN A 999 -26.96 5.63 30.35
CA GLN A 999 -26.89 7.08 30.56
C GLN A 999 -27.71 7.84 29.53
N ARG A 1000 -27.62 7.48 28.25
CA ARG A 1000 -28.45 8.08 27.19
C ARG A 1000 -29.94 7.85 27.43
N THR A 1001 -30.30 6.64 27.85
CA THR A 1001 -31.68 6.29 28.21
C THR A 1001 -32.17 7.13 29.40
N VAL A 1002 -31.36 7.27 30.44
CA VAL A 1002 -31.68 8.03 31.65
C VAL A 1002 -31.75 9.53 31.36
N VAL A 1003 -30.74 10.10 30.69
CA VAL A 1003 -30.68 11.52 30.32
C VAL A 1003 -31.81 11.90 29.37
N THR A 1004 -32.23 10.99 28.48
CA THR A 1004 -33.42 11.18 27.62
C THR A 1004 -34.67 11.52 28.42
N ARG A 1005 -34.81 11.02 29.65
CA ARG A 1005 -35.98 11.32 30.50
C ARG A 1005 -35.96 12.75 31.06
N TYR A 1006 -34.78 13.34 31.20
CA TYR A 1006 -34.62 14.72 31.70
C TYR A 1006 -34.68 15.76 30.60
N VAL A 1007 -34.05 15.49 29.45
CA VAL A 1007 -33.83 16.51 28.40
C VAL A 1007 -34.42 16.12 27.04
N GLY A 1008 -34.98 14.92 26.92
CA GLY A 1008 -35.49 14.35 25.68
C GLY A 1008 -34.41 13.80 24.72
N ALA A 1009 -34.84 12.96 23.78
CA ALA A 1009 -33.94 12.09 23.01
C ALA A 1009 -32.90 12.84 22.15
N ASN A 1010 -33.30 13.95 21.52
CA ASN A 1010 -32.42 14.73 20.65
C ASN A 1010 -31.27 15.38 21.44
N LEU A 1011 -31.56 15.97 22.61
CA LEU A 1011 -30.54 16.58 23.46
C LEU A 1011 -29.70 15.52 24.18
N ALA A 1012 -30.29 14.39 24.58
CA ALA A 1012 -29.55 13.29 25.20
C ALA A 1012 -28.47 12.71 24.28
N ASN A 1013 -28.72 12.60 22.97
CA ASN A 1013 -27.70 12.19 22.00
C ASN A 1013 -26.58 13.23 21.83
N ARG A 1014 -26.83 14.50 22.14
CA ARG A 1014 -25.85 15.59 22.09
C ARG A 1014 -25.02 15.68 23.37
N TYR A 1015 -25.64 15.42 24.53
CA TYR A 1015 -24.95 15.38 25.81
C TYR A 1015 -24.21 14.06 26.07
N ILE A 1016 -24.72 12.93 25.55
CA ILE A 1016 -24.10 11.62 25.75
C ILE A 1016 -23.52 11.11 24.43
N THR A 1017 -22.21 11.26 24.27
CA THR A 1017 -21.43 10.80 23.11
C THR A 1017 -20.35 9.81 23.54
N ASN A 1018 -19.64 9.22 22.58
CA ASN A 1018 -18.55 8.29 22.87
C ASN A 1018 -17.39 8.95 23.67
N HIS A 1019 -17.30 10.28 23.65
CA HIS A 1019 -16.29 11.07 24.37
C HIS A 1019 -16.88 12.01 25.43
N GLN A 1020 -18.21 12.00 25.59
CA GLN A 1020 -18.91 12.83 26.57
C GLN A 1020 -19.91 11.91 27.27
N PHE A 1021 -19.46 11.29 28.35
CA PHE A 1021 -20.25 10.36 29.15
C PHE A 1021 -19.74 10.41 30.59
N MET A 1022 -20.47 9.82 31.52
CA MET A 1022 -20.07 9.80 32.93
C MET A 1022 -19.29 8.53 33.26
N SER A 1023 -18.04 8.70 33.66
CA SER A 1023 -17.15 7.66 34.16
C SER A 1023 -17.28 7.45 35.68
N ARG A 1024 -16.74 6.32 36.17
CA ARG A 1024 -16.66 6.00 37.60
C ARG A 1024 -15.51 6.79 38.25
N GLY A 1025 -15.74 8.06 38.56
CA GLY A 1025 -14.72 8.91 39.17
C GLY A 1025 -14.36 8.48 40.58
N HIS A 1026 -13.10 8.09 40.80
CA HIS A 1026 -12.60 7.68 42.12
C HIS A 1026 -12.47 8.89 43.06
N LEU A 1027 -12.87 8.74 44.32
CA LEU A 1027 -12.67 9.74 45.38
C LEU A 1027 -11.31 9.56 46.05
N ALA A 1028 -10.94 8.33 46.39
CA ALA A 1028 -9.57 7.93 46.66
C ALA A 1028 -8.99 7.32 45.38
N ALA A 1029 -8.17 8.09 44.67
CA ALA A 1029 -7.62 7.67 43.40
C ALA A 1029 -6.72 6.45 43.58
N LYS A 1030 -6.75 5.53 42.60
CA LYS A 1030 -5.90 4.34 42.59
C LYS A 1030 -4.43 4.71 42.78
N SER A 1031 -3.99 5.73 42.05
CA SER A 1031 -2.60 6.19 42.01
C SER A 1031 -2.14 6.93 43.28
N ASP A 1032 -3.03 7.18 44.25
CA ASP A 1032 -2.66 7.64 45.60
C ASP A 1032 -2.09 6.48 46.46
N TYR A 1033 -2.18 5.22 45.99
CA TYR A 1033 -1.69 4.03 46.69
C TYR A 1033 -0.46 3.41 46.02
N VAL A 1034 0.54 3.04 46.85
CA VAL A 1034 1.87 2.58 46.38
C VAL A 1034 1.90 1.13 45.89
N PHE A 1035 1.14 0.22 46.50
CA PHE A 1035 1.15 -1.21 46.15
C PHE A 1035 -0.11 -1.59 45.36
N ALA A 1036 0.00 -2.55 44.44
CA ALA A 1036 -1.12 -2.99 43.60
C ALA A 1036 -2.32 -3.52 44.42
N THR A 1037 -2.08 -4.03 45.62
CA THR A 1037 -3.14 -4.46 46.55
C THR A 1037 -3.96 -3.29 47.09
N GLY A 1038 -3.30 -2.17 47.44
CA GLY A 1038 -3.98 -0.92 47.84
C GLY A 1038 -4.70 -0.26 46.68
N GLN A 1039 -4.06 -0.25 45.51
CA GLN A 1039 -4.67 0.21 44.25
C GLN A 1039 -5.96 -0.57 43.92
N ARG A 1040 -5.96 -1.90 44.04
CA ARG A 1040 -7.16 -2.72 43.82
C ARG A 1040 -8.27 -2.45 44.85
N ALA A 1041 -7.91 -2.07 46.06
CA ALA A 1041 -8.88 -1.75 47.11
C ALA A 1041 -9.68 -0.46 46.83
N THR A 1042 -9.28 0.37 45.85
CA THR A 1042 -10.02 1.60 45.51
C THR A 1042 -11.24 1.36 44.62
N PHE A 1043 -11.40 0.17 44.04
CA PHE A 1043 -12.40 -0.13 42.99
C PHE A 1043 -13.81 -0.47 43.52
N TYR A 1044 -14.09 -0.21 44.79
CA TYR A 1044 -15.45 -0.35 45.34
C TYR A 1044 -16.29 0.89 45.02
N PHE A 1045 -17.56 0.70 44.60
CA PHE A 1045 -18.46 1.81 44.26
C PHE A 1045 -18.71 2.84 45.37
N ILE A 1046 -18.47 2.48 46.64
CA ILE A 1046 -18.51 3.45 47.76
C ILE A 1046 -17.46 4.55 47.60
N ASN A 1047 -16.40 4.29 46.84
CA ASN A 1047 -15.32 5.20 46.51
C ASN A 1047 -15.49 5.86 45.13
N ALA A 1048 -16.67 5.76 44.50
CA ALA A 1048 -16.90 6.27 43.15
C ALA A 1048 -18.11 7.20 43.09
N ALA A 1049 -18.01 8.24 42.26
CA ALA A 1049 -19.14 9.12 41.92
C ALA A 1049 -19.13 9.45 40.41
N PRO A 1050 -20.30 9.74 39.78
CA PRO A 1050 -20.35 10.06 38.35
C PRO A 1050 -19.54 11.31 37.99
N GLN A 1051 -18.52 11.15 37.16
CA GLN A 1051 -17.72 12.26 36.62
C GLN A 1051 -17.82 12.28 35.10
N TRP A 1052 -18.10 13.43 34.50
CA TRP A 1052 -17.96 13.57 33.05
C TRP A 1052 -16.55 13.17 32.65
N GLN A 1053 -16.42 12.28 31.66
CA GLN A 1053 -15.14 11.65 31.35
C GLN A 1053 -14.07 12.69 30.96
N PRO A 1054 -14.37 13.74 30.16
CA PRO A 1054 -13.38 14.79 29.89
C PRO A 1054 -12.98 15.62 31.11
N PHE A 1055 -13.88 15.75 32.09
CA PHE A 1055 -13.57 16.36 33.37
C PHE A 1055 -12.61 15.48 34.18
N ASN A 1056 -12.92 14.18 34.30
CA ASN A 1056 -12.15 13.20 35.04
C ASN A 1056 -10.72 13.09 34.46
N ALA A 1057 -10.65 12.89 33.15
CA ALA A 1057 -9.40 12.76 32.41
C ALA A 1057 -8.64 14.09 32.24
N GLY A 1058 -9.32 15.21 32.48
CA GLY A 1058 -8.86 16.57 32.26
C GLY A 1058 -8.20 17.22 33.47
N ASN A 1059 -8.77 18.36 33.89
CA ASN A 1059 -8.26 19.15 34.99
C ASN A 1059 -8.30 18.40 36.34
N TRP A 1060 -9.24 17.47 36.53
CA TRP A 1060 -9.33 16.67 37.75
C TRP A 1060 -8.09 15.76 37.90
N ASN A 1061 -7.78 14.96 36.89
CA ASN A 1061 -6.58 14.14 36.90
C ASN A 1061 -5.28 14.99 36.95
N SER A 1062 -5.23 16.15 36.27
CA SER A 1062 -4.08 17.08 36.38
C SER A 1062 -3.82 17.49 37.83
N LEU A 1063 -4.88 17.86 38.56
CA LEU A 1063 -4.81 18.16 39.99
C LEU A 1063 -4.26 16.97 40.79
N GLU A 1064 -4.80 15.76 40.60
CA GLU A 1064 -4.40 14.58 41.38
C GLU A 1064 -2.93 14.20 41.19
N GLN A 1065 -2.41 14.38 39.97
CA GLN A 1065 -0.99 14.15 39.68
C GLN A 1065 -0.10 15.23 40.28
N ASN A 1066 -0.42 16.49 40.00
CA ASN A 1066 0.39 17.63 40.42
C ASN A 1066 0.42 17.76 41.94
N LEU A 1067 -0.70 17.49 42.61
CA LEU A 1067 -0.80 17.53 44.07
C LEU A 1067 0.05 16.43 44.72
N ARG A 1068 0.00 15.18 44.20
CA ARG A 1068 0.88 14.09 44.69
C ARG A 1068 2.35 14.44 44.52
N ALA A 1069 2.74 14.92 43.34
CA ALA A 1069 4.12 15.32 43.08
C ALA A 1069 4.57 16.45 44.00
N ARG A 1070 3.71 17.45 44.24
CA ARG A 1070 3.97 18.58 45.14
C ARG A 1070 4.15 18.13 46.59
N ILE A 1071 3.25 17.29 47.10
CA ILE A 1071 3.32 16.74 48.46
C ILE A 1071 4.63 15.99 48.67
N GLY A 1072 4.99 15.13 47.71
CA GLY A 1072 6.25 14.39 47.73
C GLY A 1072 7.47 15.31 47.70
N ALA A 1073 7.51 16.28 46.79
CA ALA A 1073 8.63 17.20 46.63
C ALA A 1073 8.82 18.13 47.84
N ALA A 1074 7.73 18.58 48.46
CA ALA A 1074 7.75 19.46 49.64
C ALA A 1074 7.93 18.70 50.97
N GLY A 1075 7.86 17.36 50.96
CA GLY A 1075 7.94 16.55 52.17
C GLY A 1075 6.79 16.80 53.14
N TYR A 1076 5.60 17.15 52.63
CA TYR A 1076 4.42 17.35 53.46
C TYR A 1076 3.90 16.01 53.98
N ASN A 1077 3.38 16.02 55.20
CA ASN A 1077 2.65 14.88 55.76
C ASN A 1077 1.16 15.22 55.76
N THR A 1078 0.50 14.93 54.65
CA THR A 1078 -0.86 15.42 54.39
C THR A 1078 -1.94 14.39 54.68
N VAL A 1079 -3.04 14.86 55.24
CA VAL A 1079 -4.34 14.21 55.16
C VAL A 1079 -5.09 14.78 53.95
N ILE A 1080 -5.64 13.90 53.10
CA ILE A 1080 -6.41 14.28 51.92
C ILE A 1080 -7.89 13.98 52.17
N TYR A 1081 -8.74 14.99 52.03
CA TYR A 1081 -10.19 14.84 52.01
C TYR A 1081 -10.71 15.06 50.60
N THR A 1082 -11.16 14.01 49.93
CA THR A 1082 -11.83 14.10 48.63
C THR A 1082 -13.33 13.90 48.79
N GLY A 1083 -14.14 14.66 48.07
CA GLY A 1083 -15.57 14.42 48.05
C GLY A 1083 -16.30 15.20 46.98
N THR A 1084 -17.62 15.16 47.08
CA THR A 1084 -18.56 15.75 46.11
C THR A 1084 -19.55 16.67 46.80
N PHE A 1085 -20.11 17.65 46.07
CA PHE A 1085 -21.15 18.53 46.58
C PHE A 1085 -22.08 19.04 45.47
N GLY A 1086 -23.37 19.17 45.77
CA GLY A 1086 -24.40 19.61 44.83
C GLY A 1086 -24.69 18.61 43.71
N VAL A 1087 -25.71 18.92 42.88
CA VAL A 1087 -26.10 18.11 41.71
C VAL A 1087 -25.94 18.95 40.45
N THR A 1088 -25.31 18.38 39.42
CA THR A 1088 -25.08 19.06 38.15
C THR A 1088 -26.37 19.15 37.35
N GLN A 1089 -26.47 20.17 36.50
CA GLN A 1089 -27.69 20.44 35.72
C GLN A 1089 -27.42 20.48 34.23
N LEU A 1090 -28.35 19.95 33.43
CA LEU A 1090 -28.36 20.10 31.98
C LEU A 1090 -29.58 20.94 31.54
N ARG A 1091 -29.51 21.53 30.34
CA ARG A 1091 -30.64 22.25 29.75
C ARG A 1091 -31.57 21.26 29.06
N ASP A 1092 -32.85 21.30 29.41
CA ASP A 1092 -33.92 20.54 28.76
C ASP A 1092 -34.34 21.17 27.41
N GLN A 1093 -35.37 20.60 26.77
CA GLN A 1093 -35.89 21.10 25.47
C GLN A 1093 -36.43 22.52 25.53
N ASN A 1094 -36.81 22.99 26.72
CA ASN A 1094 -37.32 24.34 26.98
C ASN A 1094 -36.22 25.28 27.50
N ASN A 1095 -34.96 24.86 27.40
CA ASN A 1095 -33.79 25.60 27.88
C ASN A 1095 -33.77 25.83 29.41
N ARG A 1096 -34.48 25.00 30.19
CA ARG A 1096 -34.50 25.04 31.66
C ARG A 1096 -33.46 24.09 32.23
N PHE A 1097 -32.84 24.48 33.35
CA PHE A 1097 -31.91 23.61 34.06
C PHE A 1097 -32.63 22.52 34.85
N VAL A 1098 -32.21 21.27 34.67
CA VAL A 1098 -32.73 20.11 35.38
C VAL A 1098 -31.59 19.31 36.01
N ASP A 1099 -31.79 18.89 37.27
CA ASP A 1099 -30.83 18.09 38.04
C ASP A 1099 -30.72 16.67 37.46
N ILE A 1100 -29.50 16.15 37.37
CA ILE A 1100 -29.23 14.84 36.76
C ILE A 1100 -28.89 13.79 37.82
N TYR A 1101 -29.67 12.70 37.83
CA TYR A 1101 -29.44 11.49 38.62
C TYR A 1101 -29.34 10.28 37.70
N LEU A 1102 -28.46 9.32 38.02
CA LEU A 1102 -28.36 8.07 37.24
C LEU A 1102 -29.52 7.10 37.54
N VAL A 1103 -30.25 7.30 38.64
CA VAL A 1103 -31.48 6.57 38.99
C VAL A 1103 -32.61 7.59 39.25
N PRO A 1104 -33.33 8.01 38.19
CA PRO A 1104 -34.29 9.11 38.27
C PRO A 1104 -35.48 8.88 39.18
N GLU A 1105 -35.99 7.65 39.24
CA GLU A 1105 -37.25 7.32 39.92
C GLU A 1105 -37.19 7.56 41.43
N ARG A 1106 -35.98 7.58 41.99
CA ARG A 1106 -35.73 7.73 43.43
C ARG A 1106 -34.75 8.86 43.74
N ASN A 1107 -34.35 9.66 42.75
CA ASN A 1107 -33.27 10.64 42.88
C ASN A 1107 -32.00 10.05 43.52
N GLN A 1108 -31.62 8.84 43.07
CA GLN A 1108 -30.47 8.10 43.59
C GLN A 1108 -29.28 8.21 42.62
N ILE A 1109 -28.08 8.21 43.19
CA ILE A 1109 -26.82 8.41 42.44
C ILE A 1109 -26.83 9.78 41.72
N PRO A 1110 -26.77 10.89 42.47
CA PRO A 1110 -26.66 12.22 41.88
C PRO A 1110 -25.37 12.34 41.07
N VAL A 1111 -25.44 13.00 39.93
CA VAL A 1111 -24.25 13.43 39.18
C VAL A 1111 -23.75 14.72 39.83
N PRO A 1112 -22.61 14.74 40.53
CA PRO A 1112 -22.25 15.87 41.37
C PRO A 1112 -21.93 17.13 40.57
N LEU A 1113 -22.27 18.29 41.12
CA LEU A 1113 -21.87 19.59 40.54
C LEU A 1113 -20.40 19.89 40.81
N TYR A 1114 -19.95 19.73 42.05
CA TYR A 1114 -18.57 19.96 42.46
C TYR A 1114 -17.91 18.64 42.86
N PHE A 1115 -16.67 18.47 42.42
CA PHE A 1115 -15.70 17.60 43.09
C PHE A 1115 -14.66 18.49 43.78
N TYR A 1116 -14.22 18.06 44.95
CA TYR A 1116 -13.21 18.78 45.72
C TYR A 1116 -12.18 17.83 46.33
N LYS A 1117 -10.94 18.32 46.46
CA LYS A 1117 -9.84 17.66 47.18
C LYS A 1117 -9.20 18.69 48.10
N VAL A 1118 -9.22 18.43 49.41
CA VAL A 1118 -8.59 19.29 50.43
C VAL A 1118 -7.33 18.60 50.93
N ALA A 1119 -6.17 19.23 50.70
CA ALA A 1119 -4.90 18.77 51.22
C ALA A 1119 -4.57 19.55 52.50
N TYR A 1120 -4.32 18.83 53.59
CA TYR A 1120 -4.04 19.41 54.90
C TYR A 1120 -2.81 18.76 55.55
N ASP A 1121 -1.77 19.56 55.81
CA ASP A 1121 -0.65 19.13 56.65
C ASP A 1121 -0.92 19.51 58.10
N ALA A 1122 -1.28 18.52 58.91
CA ALA A 1122 -1.65 18.72 60.31
C ALA A 1122 -0.49 19.27 61.17
N SER A 1123 0.75 18.92 60.84
CA SER A 1123 1.92 19.35 61.61
C SER A 1123 2.23 20.83 61.39
N ARG A 1124 1.97 21.33 60.18
CA ARG A 1124 2.24 22.73 59.78
C ARG A 1124 0.99 23.61 59.80
N ARG A 1125 -0.19 23.02 59.98
CA ARG A 1125 -1.51 23.66 59.87
C ARG A 1125 -1.68 24.41 58.54
N LEU A 1126 -1.16 23.86 57.44
CA LEU A 1126 -1.35 24.42 56.10
C LEU A 1126 -2.42 23.63 55.38
N GLY A 1127 -3.34 24.31 54.69
CA GLY A 1127 -4.37 23.64 53.93
C GLY A 1127 -4.90 24.44 52.75
N THR A 1128 -5.19 23.74 51.66
CA THR A 1128 -5.79 24.30 50.44
C THR A 1128 -6.91 23.39 49.97
N ALA A 1129 -8.06 23.97 49.61
CA ALA A 1129 -9.15 23.25 48.97
C ALA A 1129 -9.11 23.48 47.46
N PHE A 1130 -9.01 22.42 46.68
CA PHE A 1130 -9.08 22.45 45.21
C PHE A 1130 -10.46 21.96 44.77
N ILE A 1131 -11.10 22.69 43.85
CA ILE A 1131 -12.50 22.48 43.46
C ILE A 1131 -12.60 22.52 41.94
N SER A 1132 -13.39 21.61 41.38
CA SER A 1132 -13.68 21.58 39.95
C SER A 1132 -15.17 21.37 39.71
N ILE A 1133 -15.71 22.06 38.71
CA ILE A 1133 -17.12 21.96 38.28
C ILE A 1133 -17.25 20.83 37.27
N ASN A 1134 -18.01 19.80 37.64
CA ASN A 1134 -18.25 18.59 36.85
C ASN A 1134 -19.42 18.82 35.87
N ASN A 1135 -19.20 19.70 34.89
CA ASN A 1135 -20.15 19.94 33.80
C ASN A 1135 -19.46 20.59 32.59
N PRO A 1136 -19.27 19.86 31.47
CA PRO A 1136 -18.67 20.43 30.26
C PRO A 1136 -19.66 21.26 29.42
N TYR A 1137 -20.93 21.35 29.81
CA TYR A 1137 -22.00 22.01 29.07
C TYR A 1137 -22.40 23.39 29.61
N TYR A 1138 -21.79 23.84 30.71
CA TYR A 1138 -21.91 25.23 31.13
C TYR A 1138 -21.08 26.14 30.23
N THR A 1139 -21.52 27.39 30.14
CA THR A 1139 -20.74 28.49 29.60
C THR A 1139 -19.75 29.02 30.64
N LEU A 1140 -18.73 29.76 30.20
CA LEU A 1140 -17.73 30.32 31.11
C LEU A 1140 -18.35 31.26 32.15
N ALA A 1141 -19.33 32.06 31.73
CA ALA A 1141 -20.07 32.95 32.63
C ALA A 1141 -20.83 32.15 33.70
N GLU A 1142 -21.45 31.02 33.32
CA GLU A 1142 -22.15 30.13 34.24
C GLU A 1142 -21.22 29.43 35.23
N CYS A 1143 -20.02 29.02 34.80
CA CYS A 1143 -19.00 28.48 35.69
C CYS A 1143 -18.47 29.55 36.65
N ARG A 1144 -18.19 30.77 36.17
CA ARG A 1144 -17.76 31.88 37.03
C ARG A 1144 -18.81 32.27 38.06
N ALA A 1145 -20.09 32.27 37.69
CA ALA A 1145 -21.19 32.52 38.63
C ALA A 1145 -21.33 31.43 39.71
N ARG A 1146 -20.80 30.22 39.44
CA ARG A 1146 -20.77 29.08 40.37
C ARG A 1146 -19.47 28.99 41.17
N GLN A 1147 -18.49 29.85 40.90
CA GLN A 1147 -17.29 29.94 41.70
C GLN A 1147 -17.61 30.66 43.02
N PHE A 1148 -17.64 29.91 44.13
CA PHE A 1148 -18.14 30.42 45.42
C PHE A 1148 -17.06 31.05 46.32
N CYS A 1149 -15.79 31.05 45.87
CA CYS A 1149 -14.69 31.68 46.61
C CYS A 1149 -13.76 32.44 45.65
N THR A 1150 -12.91 33.30 46.20
CA THR A 1150 -11.79 33.87 45.45
C THR A 1150 -10.78 32.78 45.13
N ASP A 1151 -10.53 32.57 43.84
CA ASP A 1151 -9.52 31.61 43.37
C ASP A 1151 -8.12 32.04 43.84
N ARG A 1152 -7.49 31.20 44.68
CA ARG A 1152 -6.18 31.48 45.28
C ARG A 1152 -4.99 30.97 44.45
N CYS A 1153 -5.23 30.16 43.43
CA CYS A 1153 -4.17 29.56 42.60
C CYS A 1153 -4.01 30.28 41.27
N ARG A 1154 -5.09 30.83 40.72
CA ARG A 1154 -5.01 31.62 39.49
C ARG A 1154 -4.10 32.83 39.68
N ASN A 1155 -3.13 32.99 38.78
CA ASN A 1155 -2.13 34.06 38.80
C ASN A 1155 -1.29 34.13 40.10
N ASN A 1156 -1.18 33.02 40.83
CA ASN A 1156 -0.36 32.94 42.04
C ASN A 1156 0.84 32.03 41.80
N SER A 1157 2.05 32.61 41.83
CA SER A 1157 3.29 31.88 41.55
C SER A 1157 3.57 30.75 42.52
N ALA A 1158 2.99 30.78 43.72
CA ALA A 1158 3.09 29.69 44.69
C ALA A 1158 2.42 28.39 44.18
N PHE A 1159 1.54 28.48 43.18
CA PHE A 1159 0.85 27.37 42.54
C PHE A 1159 1.35 27.06 41.12
N ASN A 1160 2.54 27.54 40.72
CA ASN A 1160 3.10 27.24 39.39
C ASN A 1160 3.34 25.74 39.10
N TRP A 1161 3.32 24.89 40.14
CA TRP A 1161 3.37 23.43 40.00
C TRP A 1161 2.04 22.82 39.51
N LEU A 1162 0.94 23.57 39.60
CA LEU A 1162 -0.39 23.15 39.19
C LEU A 1162 -0.63 23.54 37.73
N ARG A 1163 -0.64 22.54 36.85
CA ARG A 1163 -0.67 22.70 35.38
C ARG A 1163 -2.06 22.60 34.76
N TRP A 1164 -3.11 22.54 35.58
CA TRP A 1164 -4.48 22.52 35.08
C TRP A 1164 -4.80 23.78 34.26
N GLN A 1165 -5.79 23.69 33.38
CA GLN A 1165 -6.27 24.82 32.56
C GLN A 1165 -7.59 25.33 33.16
N PRO A 1166 -7.57 26.22 34.17
CA PRO A 1166 -8.71 26.45 35.06
C PRO A 1166 -9.97 26.99 34.35
N ASP A 1167 -9.83 27.67 33.22
CA ASP A 1167 -10.95 28.20 32.42
C ASP A 1167 -11.46 27.23 31.32
N ARG A 1168 -10.85 26.05 31.16
CA ARG A 1168 -11.27 25.06 30.15
C ARG A 1168 -12.40 24.19 30.66
N ILE A 1169 -13.62 24.61 30.36
CA ILE A 1169 -14.87 23.98 30.83
C ILE A 1169 -15.04 22.57 30.26
N ASP A 1170 -14.64 22.38 29.00
CA ASP A 1170 -14.71 21.11 28.28
C ASP A 1170 -13.87 19.99 28.93
N ILE A 1171 -12.88 20.36 29.76
CA ILE A 1171 -12.09 19.43 30.58
C ILE A 1171 -12.18 19.73 32.09
N GLY A 1172 -13.20 20.49 32.50
CA GLY A 1172 -13.55 20.80 33.89
C GLY A 1172 -13.05 22.16 34.42
N TYR A 1173 -13.93 23.16 34.50
CA TYR A 1173 -13.58 24.47 35.10
C TYR A 1173 -13.14 24.29 36.56
N SER A 1174 -12.01 24.87 36.95
CA SER A 1174 -11.37 24.58 38.24
C SER A 1174 -10.81 25.83 38.93
N PHE A 1175 -10.80 25.81 40.26
CA PHE A 1175 -10.33 26.91 41.13
C PHE A 1175 -9.96 26.37 42.52
N CYS A 1176 -9.26 27.14 43.35
CA CYS A 1176 -8.95 26.73 44.72
C CYS A 1176 -9.25 27.83 45.75
N CYS A 1177 -9.62 27.40 46.96
CA CYS A 1177 -10.00 28.25 48.07
C CYS A 1177 -9.08 28.04 49.29
N THR A 1178 -9.15 28.99 50.23
CA THR A 1178 -8.79 28.68 51.62
C THR A 1178 -9.76 27.62 52.17
N VAL A 1179 -9.34 26.84 53.18
CA VAL A 1179 -10.23 25.84 53.79
C VAL A 1179 -11.43 26.50 54.47
N ASP A 1180 -11.28 27.70 55.02
CA ASP A 1180 -12.37 28.44 55.66
C ASP A 1180 -13.40 28.95 54.64
N ASP A 1181 -12.96 29.53 53.53
CA ASP A 1181 -13.87 29.96 52.45
C ASP A 1181 -14.60 28.75 51.84
N PHE A 1182 -13.91 27.61 51.70
CA PHE A 1182 -14.51 26.36 51.24
C PHE A 1182 -15.62 25.86 52.18
N ARG A 1183 -15.36 25.82 53.49
CA ARG A 1183 -16.31 25.31 54.48
C ARG A 1183 -17.59 26.13 54.59
N ARG A 1184 -17.57 27.42 54.24
CA ARG A 1184 -18.78 28.26 54.18
C ARG A 1184 -19.81 27.73 53.19
N THR A 1185 -19.36 27.06 52.13
CA THR A 1185 -20.24 26.44 51.12
C THR A 1185 -20.39 24.94 51.35
N ILE A 1186 -19.32 24.26 51.77
CA ILE A 1186 -19.27 22.79 51.91
C ILE A 1186 -18.87 22.44 53.37
N PRO A 1187 -19.85 22.39 54.29
CA PRO A 1187 -19.58 22.36 55.74
C PRO A 1187 -19.26 20.95 56.29
N HIS A 1188 -19.38 19.90 55.49
CA HIS A 1188 -19.25 18.50 55.95
C HIS A 1188 -17.81 18.00 56.14
N LEU A 1189 -16.81 18.86 55.99
CA LEU A 1189 -15.42 18.50 56.31
C LEU A 1189 -15.21 18.42 57.82
N PRO A 1190 -14.38 17.49 58.33
CA PRO A 1190 -13.98 17.47 59.73
C PRO A 1190 -13.38 18.80 60.18
N SER A 1191 -13.60 19.17 61.45
CA SER A 1191 -13.09 20.42 62.02
C SER A 1191 -11.58 20.38 62.24
N PHE A 1192 -10.85 21.30 61.61
CA PHE A 1192 -9.42 21.57 61.81
C PHE A 1192 -9.08 23.00 61.38
N SER A 1193 -8.11 23.64 62.03
CA SER A 1193 -7.69 25.01 61.72
C SER A 1193 -6.50 25.06 60.75
N THR A 1194 -6.51 26.02 59.83
CA THR A 1194 -5.37 26.31 58.94
C THR A 1194 -4.82 27.71 59.21
N ASN A 1195 -3.48 27.85 59.26
CA ASN A 1195 -2.78 29.13 59.41
C ASN A 1195 -2.31 29.70 58.06
N GLY A 1196 -2.50 28.97 56.96
CA GLY A 1196 -2.07 29.37 55.62
C GLY A 1196 -2.41 28.35 54.55
N LEU A 1197 -2.17 28.71 53.29
CA LEU A 1197 -2.36 27.83 52.14
C LEU A 1197 -1.28 26.75 52.10
N LEU A 1198 -1.69 25.53 51.74
CA LEU A 1198 -0.76 24.50 51.30
C LEU A 1198 -0.46 24.76 49.83
N THR A 1199 0.66 25.44 49.58
CA THR A 1199 1.20 25.75 48.26
C THR A 1199 2.25 24.75 47.88
#